data_AF-A0A1A9DKM0-F1
#
_entry.id   AF-A0A1A9DKM0-F1
#
_cell.length_a   1.000
_cell.length_b   1.000
_cell.length_c   1.000
_cell.angle_alpha   90.00
_cell.angle_beta   90.00
_cell.angle_gamma   90.00
#
_symmetry.space_group_name_H-M   'P 1'
#
loop_
_entity.id
_entity.type
_entity.pdbx_description
1 polymer ?
#
loop_
_entity_poly.entity_id
_entity_poly.type
_entity_poly.pdbx_seq_one_letter_code
_entity_poly.pdbx_strand_id
1 'polypeptide(L)'
;MNVTIAVPVRAVTLTLVLGPEHGATTLEGLAARAVAAGRRTVADLADLFTLPHRVMLDVVHGLWTKGYVSVDFSEGRLELTDTARDLIARGSALDDAGAQQEQRKFVYEPITGSVFTYASSLSSPPAGAIEVPVRQGIGTDDLPRGELLRAVRSVIRYDRRSRGLRRNILDVSFGNPLLSTDGSMRWLSVRGTVHSDLDTGRLSVEISDDSEWNQQARDRFRNEIAVLAEQDPPHPFIDRLRDKAEPGRPARTDLAYLGSRLTRLADAAAATPATKLKLAHEELRTAARTLGERIDHLAGFRATAQPVAVGEGVRWTRSDLIRSARHQIVIAAPAIEYGPFKEILADLGDALERGVTVVLLWGTAVNATLPDKVANALHDLKIRHGDRMIFSDRGARIRASLIVQDDEQACVGSRSLLTGDPGGCVLVRPAEGAAEPARCVVDLLIWARRFFPQWQTGRRIAFRPEDLGRKTAIEPAPAPVARGLPELPEEATEDSATARIRWAADWRDTAARLTAAVDGLHTGAPVVLMAEDAEYRSLIHLALHSDARRIAITDDDAEHDACGDALGRHLRALLDDGATVHLFHPAPAGPATSEAFEQLTAAVRRTRTLRHGRATTRSVVYDRAVVVGSSSPLVRRSHRTDADLLSGHVGLHILGADFAARHTHELGIADWHGAPAEDTPTAPAEAGQDRAWADLDELLRAPELRRAELRGQAVRTLLARSREEPQWRRWANWLVEDAWHRHAFVEAQLLVPLTAGTGSVSPELSAVAVPVEKGPTGDALYYAALGLPARPEERAVCLAGAIAELLLWGGRAGADVYAELSAGATGAPLPAVWCELGERAVAHHEATGQALPLRRLASEAERTRRVEQVDRARSALAQRIDDFRPARQTFAFRGGYYLHDQLFAADGLMTRIQAVAEALGPGTADTCEKLGATLPSGPDIRPYLDEIVADGQYPAIQWTNYNLMRYADRAAGIVDDAREVVALMAELAAAPDGGTATDGHHHELTRLIRDRWDELFREAEALGPLHAQPALALLHRLRPLNRAEGAA
;
A
#
# COMPACT_ATOMS: atom_id res chain seq x y z
N MET A 1 14.65 7.05 -28.64
CA MET A 1 14.32 8.44 -29.02
C MET A 1 13.02 8.82 -28.34
N ASN A 2 12.95 9.97 -27.65
CA ASN A 2 11.74 10.36 -26.91
C ASN A 2 10.69 10.94 -27.87
N VAL A 3 9.47 10.41 -27.78
CA VAL A 3 8.31 10.79 -28.60
C VAL A 3 7.22 11.34 -27.68
N THR A 4 6.50 12.36 -28.15
CA THR A 4 5.30 12.87 -27.48
C THR A 4 4.07 12.38 -28.23
N ILE A 5 3.17 11.72 -27.52
CA ILE A 5 1.94 11.11 -28.02
C ILE A 5 0.75 11.88 -27.42
N ALA A 6 -0.16 12.35 -28.26
CA ALA A 6 -1.38 13.05 -27.84
C ALA A 6 -2.54 12.05 -27.80
N VAL A 7 -3.06 11.77 -26.61
CA VAL A 7 -4.13 10.80 -26.37
C VAL A 7 -5.47 11.54 -26.23
N PRO A 8 -6.48 11.25 -27.06
CA PRO A 8 -7.79 11.87 -26.94
C PRO A 8 -8.53 11.40 -25.68
N VAL A 9 -9.11 12.34 -24.93
CA VAL A 9 -9.87 12.07 -23.71
C VAL A 9 -11.20 12.82 -23.69
N ARG A 10 -12.17 12.28 -22.96
CA ARG A 10 -13.50 12.90 -22.79
C ARG A 10 -13.58 13.60 -21.45
N ALA A 11 -14.01 14.86 -21.43
CA ALA A 11 -14.36 15.51 -20.18
C ALA A 11 -15.62 14.86 -19.59
N VAL A 12 -15.61 14.60 -18.29
CA VAL A 12 -16.74 14.01 -17.55
C VAL A 12 -16.92 14.77 -16.24
N THR A 13 -18.17 15.03 -15.85
CA THR A 13 -18.48 15.65 -14.56
C THR A 13 -18.97 14.58 -13.61
N LEU A 14 -18.27 14.39 -12.50
CA LEU A 14 -18.60 13.41 -11.47
C LEU A 14 -19.13 14.12 -10.23
N THR A 15 -20.21 13.60 -9.67
CA THR A 15 -20.71 13.98 -8.34
C THR A 15 -20.00 13.14 -7.30
N LEU A 16 -19.17 13.80 -6.49
CA LEU A 16 -18.44 13.20 -5.38
C LEU A 16 -19.24 13.39 -4.10
N VAL A 17 -19.44 12.33 -3.33
CA VAL A 17 -19.95 12.44 -1.95
C VAL A 17 -18.73 12.46 -1.04
N LEU A 18 -18.45 13.64 -0.47
CA LEU A 18 -17.31 13.86 0.41
C LEU A 18 -17.77 13.79 1.86
N GLY A 19 -17.25 12.83 2.61
CA GLY A 19 -17.40 12.79 4.06
C GLY A 19 -16.37 13.71 4.74
N PRO A 20 -16.66 14.19 5.95
CA PRO A 20 -15.69 14.93 6.72
C PRO A 20 -14.57 13.98 7.15
N GLU A 21 -13.36 14.51 7.38
CA GLU A 21 -12.29 13.73 8.01
C GLU A 21 -12.72 13.27 9.42
N HIS A 22 -13.61 14.04 10.06
CA HIS A 22 -14.20 13.82 11.39
C HIS A 22 -15.71 14.18 11.38
N GLY A 23 -16.60 13.21 11.63
CA GLY A 23 -18.07 13.34 11.72
C GLY A 23 -18.71 12.07 12.29
N ALA A 24 -19.99 12.11 12.69
CA ALA A 24 -20.67 10.94 13.25
C ALA A 24 -20.80 9.83 12.20
N THR A 25 -20.26 8.65 12.49
CA THR A 25 -20.44 7.41 11.74
C THR A 25 -21.88 6.93 11.85
N THR A 26 -22.31 6.06 10.94
CA THR A 26 -23.66 5.47 10.96
C THR A 26 -23.97 4.79 12.31
N LEU A 27 -22.97 4.18 12.95
CA LEU A 27 -23.11 3.58 14.27
C LEU A 27 -23.27 4.64 15.38
N GLU A 28 -22.52 5.74 15.33
CA GLU A 28 -22.68 6.88 16.24
C GLU A 28 -24.07 7.54 16.06
N GLY A 29 -24.55 7.69 14.83
CA GLY A 29 -25.90 8.21 14.56
C GLY A 29 -27.03 7.30 15.04
N LEU A 30 -26.83 5.97 15.02
CA LEU A 30 -27.76 5.00 15.59
C LEU A 30 -27.70 4.99 17.12
N ALA A 31 -26.50 5.05 17.71
CA ALA A 31 -26.30 5.15 19.15
C ALA A 31 -26.95 6.41 19.73
N ALA A 32 -26.76 7.58 19.09
CA ALA A 32 -27.41 8.81 19.50
C ALA A 32 -28.96 8.74 19.46
N ARG A 33 -29.53 8.08 18.44
CA ARG A 33 -30.99 7.83 18.38
C ARG A 33 -31.47 6.86 19.47
N ALA A 34 -30.67 5.85 19.81
CA ALA A 34 -30.98 4.96 20.92
C ALA A 34 -30.94 5.69 22.27
N VAL A 35 -30.01 6.66 22.45
CA VAL A 35 -30.01 7.57 23.61
C VAL A 35 -31.25 8.45 23.63
N ALA A 36 -31.68 9.00 22.47
CA ALA A 36 -32.95 9.74 22.36
C ALA A 36 -34.16 8.88 22.74
N ALA A 37 -34.13 7.59 22.40
CA ALA A 37 -35.18 6.61 22.70
C ALA A 37 -35.12 6.05 24.14
N GLY A 38 -34.24 6.58 25.00
CA GLY A 38 -34.20 6.25 26.43
C GLY A 38 -33.17 5.20 26.84
N ARG A 39 -32.27 4.76 25.95
CA ARG A 39 -31.11 3.93 26.31
C ARG A 39 -29.99 4.83 26.83
N ARG A 40 -29.87 4.93 28.16
CA ARG A 40 -29.06 5.96 28.81
C ARG A 40 -27.71 5.45 29.32
N THR A 41 -27.29 4.22 29.04
CA THR A 41 -25.98 3.73 29.48
C THR A 41 -25.21 3.09 28.33
N VAL A 42 -23.88 3.02 28.45
CA VAL A 42 -23.02 2.35 27.47
C VAL A 42 -23.34 0.85 27.40
N ALA A 43 -23.70 0.23 28.53
CA ALA A 43 -24.13 -1.16 28.61
C ALA A 43 -25.43 -1.40 27.83
N ASP A 44 -26.45 -0.55 28.03
CA ASP A 44 -27.71 -0.64 27.30
C ASP A 44 -27.53 -0.53 25.78
N LEU A 45 -26.60 0.33 25.34
CA LEU A 45 -26.28 0.49 23.93
C LEU A 45 -25.49 -0.72 23.38
N ALA A 46 -24.53 -1.23 24.15
CA ALA A 46 -23.74 -2.41 23.76
C ALA A 46 -24.65 -3.64 23.59
N ASP A 47 -25.60 -3.83 24.50
CA ASP A 47 -26.60 -4.89 24.45
C ASP A 47 -27.56 -4.71 23.26
N LEU A 48 -28.05 -3.48 23.02
CA LEU A 48 -28.97 -3.19 21.91
C LEU A 48 -28.35 -3.50 20.54
N PHE A 49 -27.08 -3.14 20.34
CA PHE A 49 -26.38 -3.35 19.07
C PHE A 49 -25.62 -4.67 19.01
N THR A 50 -25.65 -5.48 20.08
CA THR A 50 -24.93 -6.76 20.19
C THR A 50 -23.42 -6.61 19.94
N LEU A 51 -22.84 -5.50 20.42
CA LEU A 51 -21.43 -5.15 20.23
C LEU A 51 -20.65 -5.29 21.55
N PRO A 52 -19.35 -5.62 21.50
CA PRO A 52 -18.51 -5.60 22.69
C PRO A 52 -18.54 -4.22 23.37
N HIS A 53 -18.63 -4.20 24.70
CA HIS A 53 -18.74 -2.97 25.49
C HIS A 53 -17.70 -1.92 25.13
N ARG A 54 -16.46 -2.34 24.86
CA ARG A 54 -15.35 -1.47 24.43
C ARG A 54 -15.62 -0.76 23.11
N VAL A 55 -16.21 -1.43 22.13
CA VAL A 55 -16.57 -0.84 20.83
C VAL A 55 -17.67 0.20 21.02
N MET A 56 -18.65 -0.06 21.89
CA MET A 56 -19.70 0.92 22.19
C MET A 56 -19.15 2.12 22.98
N LEU A 57 -18.18 1.89 23.85
CA LEU A 57 -17.51 2.96 24.58
C LEU A 57 -16.72 3.88 23.63
N ASP A 58 -16.07 3.33 22.60
CA ASP A 58 -15.40 4.12 21.57
C ASP A 58 -16.40 4.96 20.74
N VAL A 59 -17.59 4.40 20.45
CA VAL A 59 -18.69 5.10 19.77
C VAL A 59 -19.25 6.24 20.63
N VAL A 60 -19.46 5.99 21.92
CA VAL A 60 -19.94 7.01 22.88
C VAL A 60 -18.88 8.08 23.09
N HIS A 61 -17.60 7.71 23.20
CA HIS A 61 -16.48 8.65 23.26
C HIS A 61 -16.41 9.52 22.01
N GLY A 62 -16.63 8.93 20.82
CA GLY A 62 -16.71 9.66 19.56
C GLY A 62 -17.86 10.67 19.53
N LEU A 63 -19.05 10.28 20.00
CA LEU A 63 -20.20 11.19 20.16
C LEU A 63 -19.97 12.29 21.19
N TRP A 64 -19.29 11.98 22.30
CA TRP A 64 -18.95 12.93 23.36
C TRP A 64 -17.91 13.95 22.88
N THR A 65 -16.84 13.49 22.22
CA THR A 65 -15.81 14.35 21.63
C THR A 65 -16.40 15.31 20.58
N LYS A 66 -17.44 14.86 19.87
CA LYS A 66 -18.17 15.65 18.86
C LYS A 66 -19.24 16.57 19.47
N GLY A 67 -19.44 16.54 20.78
CA GLY A 67 -20.42 17.38 21.49
C GLY A 67 -21.88 16.98 21.28
N TYR A 68 -22.15 15.76 20.81
CA TYR A 68 -23.52 15.26 20.58
C TYR A 68 -24.12 14.55 21.80
N VAL A 69 -23.28 14.03 22.69
CA VAL A 69 -23.67 13.35 23.93
C VAL A 69 -22.91 13.98 25.09
N SER A 70 -23.57 14.22 26.22
CA SER A 70 -22.96 14.52 27.51
C SER A 70 -23.05 13.29 28.41
N VAL A 71 -22.02 13.07 29.22
CA VAL A 71 -21.95 11.96 30.17
C VAL A 71 -22.06 12.52 31.58
N ASP A 72 -23.04 12.03 32.35
CA ASP A 72 -23.08 12.21 33.79
C ASP A 72 -22.19 11.14 34.43
N PHE A 73 -21.03 11.57 34.93
CA PHE A 73 -20.04 10.69 35.54
C PHE A 73 -20.44 10.15 36.91
N SER A 74 -21.46 10.72 37.56
CA SER A 74 -21.95 10.26 38.86
C SER A 74 -22.90 9.07 38.74
N GLU A 75 -23.70 9.02 37.68
CA GLU A 75 -24.68 7.96 37.43
C GLU A 75 -24.33 7.07 36.22
N GLY A 76 -23.29 7.40 35.45
CA GLY A 76 -22.91 6.71 34.21
C GLY A 76 -23.92 6.90 33.08
N ARG A 77 -24.70 7.98 33.12
CA ARG A 77 -25.82 8.22 32.21
C ARG A 77 -25.43 9.09 31.02
N LEU A 78 -25.91 8.69 29.85
CA LEU A 78 -25.73 9.37 28.58
C LEU A 78 -26.95 10.23 28.30
N GLU A 79 -26.73 11.52 28.10
CA GLU A 79 -27.75 12.46 27.67
C GLU A 79 -27.35 13.10 26.35
N LEU A 80 -28.32 13.36 25.48
CA LEU A 80 -28.07 14.13 24.27
C LEU A 80 -27.94 15.61 24.62
N THR A 81 -27.01 16.29 23.97
CA THR A 81 -26.94 17.75 24.04
C THR A 81 -28.12 18.39 23.30
N ASP A 82 -28.47 19.62 23.63
CA ASP A 82 -29.61 20.34 23.02
C ASP A 82 -29.46 20.42 21.49
N THR A 83 -28.23 20.59 21.00
CA THR A 83 -27.88 20.59 19.58
C THR A 83 -28.18 19.25 18.91
N ALA A 84 -27.88 18.12 19.56
CA ALA A 84 -28.16 16.79 19.02
C ALA A 84 -29.65 16.47 19.08
N ARG A 85 -30.35 16.93 20.13
CA ARG A 85 -31.80 16.74 20.29
C ARG A 85 -32.59 17.49 19.22
N ASP A 86 -32.19 18.72 18.90
CA ASP A 86 -32.78 19.52 17.83
C ASP A 86 -32.58 18.92 16.44
N LEU A 87 -31.41 18.34 16.17
CA LEU A 87 -31.11 17.67 14.91
C LEU A 87 -31.95 16.41 14.70
N ILE A 88 -32.10 15.59 15.76
CA ILE A 88 -32.93 14.38 15.74
C ILE A 88 -34.42 14.73 15.63
N ALA A 89 -34.88 15.78 16.32
CA ALA A 89 -36.29 16.21 16.31
C ALA A 89 -36.77 16.73 14.94
N ARG A 90 -35.87 17.29 14.12
CA ARG A 90 -36.17 17.75 12.75
C ARG A 90 -36.20 16.62 11.71
N GLY A 91 -36.05 15.36 12.13
CA GLY A 91 -36.04 14.20 11.24
C GLY A 91 -34.79 14.12 10.35
N SER A 92 -33.75 14.92 10.64
CA SER A 92 -32.47 14.88 9.94
C SER A 92 -31.59 13.80 10.55
N ALA A 93 -30.98 12.94 9.73
CA ALA A 93 -30.01 11.98 10.24
C ALA A 93 -28.74 12.73 10.68
N LEU A 94 -28.14 12.32 11.81
CA LEU A 94 -26.79 12.77 12.21
C LEU A 94 -25.73 12.48 11.13
N ASP A 95 -26.07 11.66 10.13
CA ASP A 95 -25.30 11.33 8.93
C ASP A 95 -25.20 12.50 7.92
N ASP A 96 -26.16 13.44 7.88
CA ASP A 96 -26.26 14.48 6.82
C ASP A 96 -25.40 15.74 7.07
N ALA A 97 -24.85 15.92 8.27
CA ALA A 97 -24.13 17.15 8.62
C ALA A 97 -22.70 17.24 8.03
N GLY A 98 -22.17 16.17 7.44
CA GLY A 98 -20.78 16.13 6.95
C GLY A 98 -20.60 15.69 5.50
N ALA A 99 -21.62 15.08 4.88
CA ALA A 99 -21.53 14.59 3.51
C ALA A 99 -21.77 15.73 2.51
N GLN A 100 -20.70 16.40 2.07
CA GLN A 100 -20.80 17.42 1.04
C GLN A 100 -20.79 16.77 -0.35
N GLN A 101 -21.84 16.97 -1.12
CA GLN A 101 -21.81 16.67 -2.55
C GLN A 101 -21.02 17.75 -3.29
N GLU A 102 -19.96 17.36 -3.98
CA GLU A 102 -19.16 18.25 -4.82
C GLU A 102 -19.14 17.70 -6.24
N GLN A 103 -19.53 18.52 -7.22
CA GLN A 103 -19.35 18.18 -8.63
C GLN A 103 -17.95 18.58 -9.08
N ARG A 104 -17.18 17.64 -9.62
CA ARG A 104 -15.86 17.91 -10.18
C ARG A 104 -15.74 17.39 -11.60
N LYS A 105 -15.03 18.17 -12.42
CA LYS A 105 -14.65 17.75 -13.76
C LYS A 105 -13.40 16.87 -13.68
N PHE A 106 -13.46 15.76 -14.41
CA PHE A 106 -12.36 14.86 -14.67
C PHE A 106 -12.25 14.66 -16.18
N VAL A 107 -11.17 14.03 -16.62
CA VAL A 107 -11.09 13.48 -17.97
C VAL A 107 -11.01 11.97 -17.90
N TYR A 108 -11.76 11.33 -18.78
CA TYR A 108 -11.81 9.89 -18.95
C TYR A 108 -11.10 9.51 -20.25
N GLU A 109 -10.15 8.60 -20.13
CA GLU A 109 -9.38 8.07 -21.25
C GLU A 109 -9.96 6.68 -21.62
N PRO A 110 -10.61 6.54 -22.79
CA PRO A 110 -11.36 5.34 -23.16
C PRO A 110 -10.49 4.12 -23.51
N ILE A 111 -9.24 4.30 -23.92
CA ILE A 111 -8.34 3.20 -24.30
C ILE A 111 -7.91 2.39 -23.07
N THR A 112 -7.60 3.07 -21.98
CA THR A 112 -7.09 2.49 -20.74
C THR A 112 -8.17 2.34 -19.67
N GLY A 113 -9.30 3.04 -19.82
CA GLY A 113 -10.35 3.13 -18.81
C GLY A 113 -9.94 3.99 -17.61
N SER A 114 -8.91 4.82 -17.74
CA SER A 114 -8.35 5.62 -16.64
C SER A 114 -9.03 6.97 -16.50
N VAL A 115 -9.10 7.46 -15.26
CA VAL A 115 -9.57 8.82 -14.95
C VAL A 115 -8.36 9.66 -14.56
N PHE A 116 -8.29 10.89 -15.09
CA PHE A 116 -7.24 11.86 -14.75
C PHE A 116 -7.87 13.19 -14.32
N THR A 117 -7.05 14.06 -13.72
CA THR A 117 -7.51 15.40 -13.35
C THR A 117 -7.84 16.20 -14.62
N TYR A 118 -8.88 17.03 -14.56
CA TYR A 118 -9.19 17.92 -15.68
C TYR A 118 -8.02 18.87 -16.00
N ALA A 119 -7.24 19.25 -14.98
CA ALA A 119 -6.09 20.16 -15.11
C ALA A 119 -4.93 19.58 -15.94
N SER A 120 -4.76 18.25 -16.00
CA SER A 120 -3.71 17.63 -16.82
C SER A 120 -4.09 17.49 -18.30
N SER A 121 -5.29 17.92 -18.69
CA SER A 121 -5.78 17.83 -20.08
C SER A 121 -5.71 19.16 -20.85
N LEU A 122 -5.29 19.07 -22.10
CA LEU A 122 -5.16 20.17 -23.05
C LEU A 122 -6.41 20.30 -23.92
N SER A 123 -6.75 21.52 -24.33
CA SER A 123 -7.86 21.80 -25.26
C SER A 123 -7.52 21.49 -26.72
N SER A 124 -6.25 21.20 -27.01
CA SER A 124 -5.74 20.86 -28.34
C SER A 124 -4.49 19.99 -28.21
N PRO A 125 -4.17 19.15 -29.19
CA PRO A 125 -2.96 18.32 -29.14
C PRO A 125 -1.70 19.22 -29.15
N PRO A 126 -0.64 18.87 -28.39
CA PRO A 126 0.62 19.61 -28.42
C PRO A 126 1.24 19.65 -29.82
N ALA A 127 1.88 20.76 -30.17
CA ALA A 127 2.55 20.91 -31.46
C ALA A 127 3.65 19.84 -31.64
N GLY A 128 3.60 19.11 -32.75
CA GLY A 128 4.57 18.04 -33.07
C GLY A 128 4.31 16.69 -32.38
N ALA A 129 3.24 16.57 -31.58
CA ALA A 129 2.83 15.30 -31.00
C ALA A 129 2.20 14.38 -32.05
N ILE A 130 2.37 13.07 -31.86
CA ILE A 130 1.72 12.04 -32.67
C ILE A 130 0.34 11.77 -32.05
N GLU A 131 -0.74 12.08 -32.77
CA GLU A 131 -2.12 11.98 -32.26
C GLU A 131 -2.69 10.57 -32.40
N VAL A 132 -3.16 9.99 -31.30
CA VAL A 132 -3.81 8.69 -31.27
C VAL A 132 -5.21 8.79 -31.89
N PRO A 133 -5.60 7.89 -32.80
CA PRO A 133 -6.92 7.94 -33.44
C PRO A 133 -8.06 7.75 -32.42
N VAL A 134 -9.14 8.50 -32.61
CA VAL A 134 -10.33 8.43 -31.75
C VAL A 134 -11.09 7.14 -32.02
N ARG A 135 -11.02 6.18 -31.10
CA ARG A 135 -11.90 4.99 -31.14
C ARG A 135 -13.23 5.29 -30.42
N GLN A 136 -14.34 4.87 -31.04
CA GLN A 136 -15.61 4.76 -30.33
C GLN A 136 -15.60 3.47 -29.52
N GLY A 137 -15.27 3.54 -28.23
CA GLY A 137 -15.28 2.37 -27.35
C GLY A 137 -15.26 2.76 -25.88
N ILE A 138 -16.09 2.07 -25.09
CA ILE A 138 -16.37 2.25 -23.66
C ILE A 138 -16.93 3.65 -23.34
N GLY A 139 -18.26 3.71 -23.15
CA GLY A 139 -18.92 4.89 -22.62
C GLY A 139 -18.71 5.01 -21.11
N THR A 140 -18.97 6.20 -20.56
CA THR A 140 -19.00 6.43 -19.09
C THR A 140 -19.88 5.42 -18.35
N ASP A 141 -20.90 4.91 -19.03
CA ASP A 141 -21.87 3.95 -18.49
C ASP A 141 -21.32 2.52 -18.34
N ASP A 142 -20.16 2.20 -18.91
CA ASP A 142 -19.61 0.83 -19.00
C ASP A 142 -18.58 0.52 -17.90
N LEU A 143 -18.11 1.52 -17.13
CA LEU A 143 -17.19 1.31 -16.01
C LEU A 143 -17.93 0.86 -14.73
N PRO A 144 -17.49 -0.19 -14.02
CA PRO A 144 -18.01 -0.53 -12.69
C PRO A 144 -17.79 0.63 -11.69
N ARG A 145 -18.79 0.96 -10.86
CA ARG A 145 -18.72 2.04 -9.85
C ARG A 145 -17.51 1.90 -8.92
N GLY A 146 -17.19 0.68 -8.51
CA GLY A 146 -16.03 0.38 -7.66
C GLY A 146 -14.68 0.67 -8.31
N GLU A 147 -14.57 0.54 -9.64
CA GLU A 147 -13.35 0.89 -10.38
C GLU A 147 -13.23 2.41 -10.55
N LEU A 148 -14.34 3.08 -10.87
CA LEU A 148 -14.40 4.54 -10.94
C LEU A 148 -14.03 5.17 -9.59
N LEU A 149 -14.60 4.65 -8.50
CA LEU A 149 -14.28 5.08 -7.13
C LEU A 149 -12.79 4.90 -6.82
N ARG A 150 -12.19 3.75 -7.20
CA ARG A 150 -10.76 3.48 -7.04
C ARG A 150 -9.90 4.46 -7.85
N ALA A 151 -10.24 4.69 -9.13
CA ALA A 151 -9.53 5.60 -10.02
C ALA A 151 -9.61 7.05 -9.53
N VAL A 152 -10.78 7.51 -9.11
CA VAL A 152 -10.98 8.86 -8.57
C VAL A 152 -10.27 9.02 -7.22
N ARG A 153 -10.30 8.00 -6.35
CA ARG A 153 -9.53 8.00 -5.09
C ARG A 153 -8.02 8.05 -5.33
N SER A 154 -7.48 7.35 -6.33
CA SER A 154 -6.05 7.41 -6.65
C SER A 154 -5.63 8.78 -7.17
N VAL A 155 -6.44 9.37 -8.06
CA VAL A 155 -6.20 10.72 -8.58
C VAL A 155 -6.24 11.77 -7.48
N ILE A 156 -7.26 11.71 -6.61
CA ILE A 156 -7.38 12.67 -5.51
C ILE A 156 -6.28 12.46 -4.45
N ARG A 157 -5.86 11.23 -4.15
CA ARG A 157 -4.69 10.98 -3.26
C ARG A 157 -3.40 11.58 -3.81
N TYR A 158 -3.21 11.54 -5.13
CA TYR A 158 -2.06 12.19 -5.76
C TYR A 158 -2.14 13.71 -5.60
N ASP A 159 -3.32 14.30 -5.84
CA ASP A 159 -3.59 15.73 -5.65
C ASP A 159 -3.49 16.17 -4.16
N ARG A 160 -3.73 15.27 -3.19
CA ARG A 160 -3.54 15.54 -1.74
C ARG A 160 -2.09 15.91 -1.41
N ARG A 161 -1.10 15.31 -2.07
CA ARG A 161 0.32 15.62 -1.84
C ARG A 161 0.70 16.99 -2.42
N SER A 162 -0.02 17.45 -3.43
CA SER A 162 0.28 18.68 -4.18
C SER A 162 -0.50 19.90 -3.70
N ARG A 163 -1.73 19.71 -3.17
CA ARG A 163 -2.67 20.80 -2.85
C ARG A 163 -3.42 20.70 -1.51
N GLY A 164 -3.08 19.74 -0.64
CA GLY A 164 -3.51 19.76 0.76
C GLY A 164 -4.98 19.44 1.06
N LEU A 165 -5.70 18.72 0.19
CA LEU A 165 -7.10 18.34 0.44
C LEU A 165 -7.25 17.28 1.56
N ARG A 166 -7.93 17.62 2.66
CA ARG A 166 -8.18 16.75 3.84
C ARG A 166 -9.63 16.22 3.95
N ARG A 167 -10.19 15.60 2.90
CA ARG A 167 -11.57 15.03 2.94
C ARG A 167 -11.64 13.63 2.32
N ASN A 168 -12.49 12.76 2.87
CA ASN A 168 -12.64 11.36 2.43
C ASN A 168 -13.79 11.22 1.42
N ILE A 169 -13.56 10.46 0.35
CA ILE A 169 -14.57 10.23 -0.70
C ILE A 169 -15.35 8.98 -0.31
N LEU A 170 -16.62 9.17 0.03
CA LEU A 170 -17.53 8.09 0.41
C LEU A 170 -18.11 7.41 -0.83
N ASP A 171 -18.50 8.19 -1.83
CA ASP A 171 -19.11 7.70 -3.06
C ASP A 171 -18.77 8.59 -4.28
N VAL A 172 -18.88 8.03 -5.48
CA VAL A 172 -18.68 8.70 -6.76
C VAL A 172 -19.77 8.23 -7.73
N SER A 173 -20.58 9.17 -8.21
CA SER A 173 -21.59 8.90 -9.24
C SER A 173 -21.46 9.86 -10.41
N PHE A 174 -21.92 9.45 -11.59
CA PHE A 174 -21.95 10.30 -12.80
C PHE A 174 -23.04 11.39 -12.75
N GLY A 175 -23.74 11.56 -11.62
CA GLY A 175 -24.93 12.41 -11.55
C GLY A 175 -26.04 11.94 -12.49
N ASN A 176 -27.07 12.77 -12.68
CA ASN A 176 -28.10 12.51 -13.67
C ASN A 176 -27.49 12.61 -15.09
N PRO A 177 -27.52 11.54 -15.93
CA PRO A 177 -26.88 11.53 -17.24
C PRO A 177 -27.43 12.59 -18.21
N LEU A 178 -28.62 13.14 -17.95
CA LEU A 178 -29.19 14.26 -18.71
C LEU A 178 -28.52 15.62 -18.42
N LEU A 179 -27.70 15.73 -17.37
CA LEU A 179 -27.00 16.95 -16.94
C LEU A 179 -25.47 16.89 -17.17
N SER A 180 -24.93 15.76 -17.64
CA SER A 180 -23.51 15.64 -18.02
C SER A 180 -23.30 16.20 -19.43
N THR A 181 -23.24 17.53 -19.56
CA THR A 181 -23.24 18.22 -20.87
C THR A 181 -21.87 18.51 -21.49
N ASP A 182 -20.75 18.26 -20.81
CA ASP A 182 -19.44 18.57 -21.37
C ASP A 182 -18.76 17.35 -21.99
N GLY A 183 -19.37 16.75 -23.02
CA GLY A 183 -18.73 15.72 -23.86
C GLY A 183 -17.56 16.25 -24.71
N SER A 184 -16.96 17.39 -24.36
CA SER A 184 -15.90 18.03 -25.13
C SER A 184 -14.65 17.15 -25.14
N MET A 185 -14.16 16.85 -26.33
CA MET A 185 -12.89 16.16 -26.53
C MET A 185 -11.73 17.04 -26.04
N ARG A 186 -10.78 16.44 -25.32
CA ARG A 186 -9.53 17.04 -24.85
C ARG A 186 -8.36 16.09 -25.16
N TRP A 187 -7.13 16.50 -24.88
CA TRP A 187 -5.93 15.71 -25.15
C TRP A 187 -5.03 15.59 -23.91
N LEU A 188 -4.55 14.39 -23.62
CA LEU A 188 -3.45 14.15 -22.68
C LEU A 188 -2.14 14.03 -23.45
N SER A 189 -1.08 14.66 -22.93
CA SER A 189 0.26 14.57 -23.52
C SER A 189 1.08 13.52 -22.77
N VAL A 190 1.48 12.47 -23.48
CA VAL A 190 2.26 11.36 -22.92
C VAL A 190 3.63 11.31 -23.59
N ARG A 191 4.70 11.30 -22.79
CA ARG A 191 6.08 11.10 -23.30
C ARG A 191 6.46 9.63 -23.20
N GLY A 192 7.09 9.10 -24.22
CA GLY A 192 7.53 7.71 -24.24
C GLY A 192 8.58 7.41 -25.31
N THR A 193 9.12 6.20 -25.28
CA THR A 193 9.99 5.65 -26.33
C THR A 193 9.23 4.63 -27.15
N VAL A 194 9.55 4.54 -28.44
CA VAL A 194 8.96 3.57 -29.35
C VAL A 194 10.05 2.58 -29.75
N HIS A 195 9.77 1.29 -29.60
CA HIS A 195 10.67 0.22 -29.96
C HIS A 195 10.05 -0.62 -31.08
N SER A 196 10.89 -1.07 -32.01
CA SER A 196 10.56 -2.11 -32.97
C SER A 196 11.31 -3.37 -32.58
N ASP A 197 10.57 -4.43 -32.30
CA ASP A 197 11.12 -5.74 -32.03
C ASP A 197 11.89 -6.26 -33.26
N LEU A 198 13.13 -6.70 -33.04
CA LEU A 198 14.03 -7.21 -34.07
C LEU A 198 13.57 -8.54 -34.68
N ASP A 199 12.91 -9.37 -33.87
CA ASP A 199 12.51 -10.72 -34.25
C ASP A 199 11.12 -10.71 -34.92
N THR A 200 10.26 -9.77 -34.54
CA THR A 200 8.85 -9.73 -34.99
C THR A 200 8.47 -8.52 -35.83
N GLY A 201 9.28 -7.46 -35.86
CA GLY A 201 8.94 -6.17 -36.49
C GLY A 201 7.81 -5.42 -35.77
N ARG A 202 7.44 -5.87 -34.56
CA ARG A 202 6.31 -5.34 -33.80
C ARG A 202 6.67 -4.05 -33.10
N LEU A 203 5.77 -3.07 -33.19
CA LEU A 203 5.93 -1.80 -32.47
C LEU A 203 5.42 -1.95 -31.03
N SER A 204 6.22 -1.47 -30.07
CA SER A 204 5.83 -1.31 -28.68
C SER A 204 6.16 0.09 -28.21
N VAL A 205 5.27 0.69 -27.41
CA VAL A 205 5.47 2.01 -26.82
C VAL A 205 5.69 1.87 -25.32
N GLU A 206 6.77 2.44 -24.82
CA GLU A 206 7.07 2.55 -23.40
C GLU A 206 6.82 3.97 -22.93
N ILE A 207 5.86 4.14 -22.03
CA ILE A 207 5.52 5.44 -21.46
C ILE A 207 6.52 5.76 -20.33
N SER A 208 7.03 6.99 -20.32
CA SER A 208 7.96 7.48 -19.30
C SER A 208 7.33 7.48 -17.90
N ASP A 209 8.18 7.21 -16.89
CA ASP A 209 7.80 7.16 -15.48
C ASP A 209 7.26 8.49 -14.92
N ASP A 210 7.60 9.62 -15.56
CA ASP A 210 7.12 10.97 -15.21
C ASP A 210 5.62 11.20 -15.48
N SER A 211 4.92 10.22 -16.06
CA SER A 211 3.49 10.34 -16.38
C SER A 211 2.60 10.08 -15.15
N GLU A 212 1.48 10.81 -15.03
CA GLU A 212 0.40 10.55 -14.05
C GLU A 212 -0.28 9.17 -14.23
N TRP A 213 0.17 8.39 -15.22
CA TRP A 213 -0.41 7.11 -15.60
C TRP A 213 0.09 6.02 -14.65
N ASN A 214 -0.84 5.28 -14.07
CA ASN A 214 -0.50 4.08 -13.32
C ASN A 214 -0.01 2.96 -14.26
N GLN A 215 0.65 1.93 -13.72
CA GLN A 215 1.22 0.84 -14.51
C GLN A 215 0.18 0.13 -15.38
N GLN A 216 -1.05 -0.04 -14.86
CA GLN A 216 -2.16 -0.66 -15.60
C GLN A 216 -2.55 0.14 -16.84
N ALA A 217 -2.62 1.47 -16.74
CA ALA A 217 -2.91 2.36 -17.85
C ALA A 217 -1.79 2.29 -18.89
N ARG A 218 -0.52 2.26 -18.44
CA ARG A 218 0.63 2.12 -19.33
C ARG A 218 0.63 0.79 -20.08
N ASP A 219 0.33 -0.31 -19.38
CA ASP A 219 0.25 -1.64 -19.98
C ASP A 219 -0.88 -1.74 -21.00
N ARG A 220 -2.08 -1.25 -20.67
CA ARG A 220 -3.23 -1.21 -21.58
C ARG A 220 -2.95 -0.38 -22.82
N PHE A 221 -2.34 0.79 -22.65
CA PHE A 221 -2.01 1.66 -23.77
C PHE A 221 -0.93 1.10 -24.67
N ARG A 222 0.12 0.51 -24.08
CA ARG A 222 1.15 -0.23 -24.82
C ARG A 222 0.52 -1.36 -25.64
N ASN A 223 -0.37 -2.14 -25.02
CA ASN A 223 -1.10 -3.21 -25.71
C ASN A 223 -1.96 -2.64 -26.84
N GLU A 224 -2.72 -1.58 -26.61
CA GLU A 224 -3.61 -0.99 -27.61
C GLU A 224 -2.87 -0.34 -28.78
N ILE A 225 -1.71 0.28 -28.57
CA ILE A 225 -0.88 0.74 -29.69
C ILE A 225 -0.34 -0.46 -30.48
N ALA A 226 0.08 -1.54 -29.81
CA ALA A 226 0.51 -2.75 -30.49
C ALA A 226 -0.65 -3.40 -31.27
N VAL A 227 -1.87 -3.41 -30.70
CA VAL A 227 -3.11 -3.82 -31.37
C VAL A 227 -3.33 -2.96 -32.62
N LEU A 228 -3.24 -1.64 -32.51
CA LEU A 228 -3.46 -0.72 -33.63
C LEU A 228 -2.39 -0.83 -34.71
N ALA A 229 -1.12 -0.98 -34.34
CA ALA A 229 0.01 -1.19 -35.26
C ALA A 229 -0.16 -2.45 -36.11
N GLU A 230 -0.79 -3.46 -35.52
CA GLU A 230 -1.14 -4.68 -36.22
C GLU A 230 -2.44 -4.54 -37.02
N GLN A 231 -3.48 -3.93 -36.45
CA GLN A 231 -4.79 -3.84 -37.07
C GLN A 231 -4.79 -2.91 -38.29
N ASP A 232 -4.03 -1.84 -38.27
CA ASP A 232 -3.94 -0.91 -39.40
C ASP A 232 -2.48 -0.48 -39.64
N PRO A 233 -1.65 -1.37 -40.21
CA PRO A 233 -0.23 -1.11 -40.43
C PRO A 233 0.09 0.13 -41.26
N PRO A 234 -0.70 0.54 -42.28
CA PRO A 234 -0.48 1.77 -43.05
C PRO A 234 -1.17 3.01 -42.44
N HIS A 235 -1.68 2.94 -41.21
CA HIS A 235 -2.31 4.09 -40.58
C HIS A 235 -1.27 5.22 -40.36
N PRO A 236 -1.57 6.49 -40.67
CA PRO A 236 -0.61 7.61 -40.54
C PRO A 236 0.00 7.77 -39.14
N PHE A 237 -0.75 7.40 -38.10
CA PHE A 237 -0.27 7.32 -36.71
C PHE A 237 0.85 6.28 -36.56
N ILE A 238 0.67 5.08 -37.13
CA ILE A 238 1.58 3.95 -37.02
C ILE A 238 2.84 4.18 -37.84
N ASP A 239 2.71 4.75 -39.05
CA ASP A 239 3.88 5.14 -39.86
C ASP A 239 4.75 6.15 -39.11
N ARG A 240 4.15 7.20 -38.53
CA ARG A 240 4.89 8.17 -37.71
C ARG A 240 5.53 7.57 -36.46
N LEU A 241 4.93 6.55 -35.85
CA LEU A 241 5.53 5.81 -34.73
C LEU A 241 6.68 4.94 -35.22
N ARG A 242 6.53 4.25 -36.35
CA ARG A 242 7.55 3.39 -36.96
C ARG A 242 8.78 4.20 -37.38
N ASP A 243 8.59 5.39 -37.95
CA ASP A 243 9.65 6.33 -38.31
C ASP A 243 10.50 6.77 -37.10
N LYS A 244 9.93 6.72 -35.89
CA LYS A 244 10.59 7.08 -34.63
C LYS A 244 10.98 5.87 -33.78
N ALA A 245 10.77 4.66 -34.28
CA ALA A 245 11.02 3.43 -33.54
C ALA A 245 12.52 3.08 -33.55
N GLU A 246 13.07 2.79 -32.38
CA GLU A 246 14.42 2.23 -32.27
C GLU A 246 14.37 0.69 -32.28
N PRO A 247 15.29 0.01 -32.98
CA PRO A 247 15.41 -1.43 -32.89
C PRO A 247 15.76 -1.84 -31.46
N GLY A 248 14.92 -2.64 -30.82
CA GLY A 248 15.11 -3.04 -29.43
C GLY A 248 14.05 -4.02 -28.95
N ARG A 249 14.37 -4.82 -27.92
CA ARG A 249 13.41 -5.72 -27.30
C ARG A 249 12.52 -4.93 -26.32
N PRO A 250 11.19 -5.14 -26.31
CA PRO A 250 10.30 -4.48 -25.37
C PRO A 250 10.67 -4.80 -23.92
N ALA A 251 10.49 -3.84 -23.00
CA ALA A 251 10.72 -4.03 -21.58
C ALA A 251 9.85 -5.17 -21.04
N ARG A 252 10.51 -6.16 -20.43
CA ARG A 252 9.86 -7.29 -19.76
C ARG A 252 9.19 -6.81 -18.49
N THR A 253 7.90 -7.08 -18.37
CA THR A 253 7.06 -6.74 -17.20
C THR A 253 6.43 -7.98 -16.57
N ASP A 254 6.93 -9.17 -16.91
CA ASP A 254 6.46 -10.43 -16.33
C ASP A 254 6.93 -10.61 -14.88
N LEU A 255 6.15 -11.34 -14.08
CA LEU A 255 6.41 -11.53 -12.64
C LEU A 255 7.78 -12.15 -12.38
N ALA A 256 8.20 -13.11 -13.21
CA ALA A 256 9.49 -13.78 -13.08
C ALA A 256 10.63 -12.78 -13.29
N TYR A 257 10.58 -11.99 -14.36
CA TYR A 257 11.56 -10.94 -14.62
C TYR A 257 11.59 -9.87 -13.52
N LEU A 258 10.43 -9.36 -13.07
CA LEU A 258 10.36 -8.35 -12.01
C LEU A 258 10.90 -8.87 -10.68
N GLY A 259 10.56 -10.11 -10.31
CA GLY A 259 11.10 -10.81 -9.15
C GLY A 259 12.62 -10.98 -9.26
N SER A 260 13.12 -11.58 -10.35
CA SER A 260 14.55 -11.76 -10.58
C SER A 260 15.32 -10.44 -10.65
N ARG A 261 14.73 -9.37 -11.20
CA ARG A 261 15.33 -8.03 -11.20
C ARG A 261 15.46 -7.49 -9.78
N LEU A 262 14.40 -7.58 -8.96
CA LEU A 262 14.45 -7.12 -7.58
C LEU A 262 15.48 -7.91 -6.76
N THR A 263 15.52 -9.23 -6.89
CA THR A 263 16.51 -10.07 -6.21
C THR A 263 17.93 -9.71 -6.62
N ARG A 264 18.21 -9.55 -7.92
CA ARG A 264 19.55 -9.12 -8.39
C ARG A 264 19.95 -7.74 -7.86
N LEU A 265 19.02 -6.78 -7.84
CA LEU A 265 19.30 -5.45 -7.27
C LEU A 265 19.57 -5.52 -5.76
N ALA A 266 18.80 -6.35 -5.03
CA ALA A 266 18.98 -6.55 -3.60
C ALA A 266 20.31 -7.27 -3.27
N ASP A 267 20.71 -8.26 -4.07
CA ASP A 267 21.98 -8.98 -3.89
C ASP A 267 23.19 -8.07 -4.20
N ALA A 268 23.07 -7.18 -5.19
CA ALA A 268 24.10 -6.20 -5.53
C ALA A 268 24.15 -5.01 -4.55
N ALA A 269 23.13 -4.81 -3.70
CA ALA A 269 23.01 -3.66 -2.82
C ALA A 269 24.19 -3.52 -1.86
N ALA A 270 24.68 -4.64 -1.29
CA ALA A 270 25.80 -4.64 -0.34
C ALA A 270 27.12 -4.15 -0.97
N ALA A 271 27.30 -4.35 -2.27
CA ALA A 271 28.50 -3.93 -3.01
C ALA A 271 28.38 -2.51 -3.61
N THR A 272 27.27 -1.81 -3.37
CA THR A 272 27.03 -0.49 -3.97
C THR A 272 27.86 0.61 -3.28
N PRO A 273 28.61 1.44 -4.04
CA PRO A 273 29.36 2.56 -3.48
C PRO A 273 28.47 3.60 -2.80
N ALA A 274 28.97 4.26 -1.74
CA ALA A 274 28.21 5.26 -0.98
C ALA A 274 27.66 6.40 -1.85
N THR A 275 28.42 6.82 -2.87
CA THR A 275 28.01 7.85 -3.84
C THR A 275 26.78 7.49 -4.69
N LYS A 276 26.47 6.20 -4.82
CA LYS A 276 25.32 5.69 -5.61
C LYS A 276 24.20 5.12 -4.74
N LEU A 277 24.33 5.11 -3.41
CA LEU A 277 23.34 4.52 -2.52
C LEU A 277 21.94 5.12 -2.68
N LYS A 278 21.83 6.44 -2.81
CA LYS A 278 20.52 7.10 -2.99
C LYS A 278 19.83 6.64 -4.28
N LEU A 279 20.59 6.53 -5.37
CA LEU A 279 20.07 6.04 -6.65
C LEU A 279 19.65 4.57 -6.55
N ALA A 280 20.52 3.72 -6.01
CA ALA A 280 20.22 2.30 -5.82
C ALA A 280 19.01 2.07 -4.90
N HIS A 281 18.84 2.91 -3.87
CA HIS A 281 17.68 2.89 -2.99
C HIS A 281 16.38 3.20 -3.73
N GLU A 282 16.35 4.23 -4.57
CA GLU A 282 15.16 4.53 -5.37
C GLU A 282 14.89 3.46 -6.44
N GLU A 283 15.92 2.85 -7.01
CA GLU A 283 15.77 1.71 -7.93
C GLU A 283 15.15 0.49 -7.23
N LEU A 284 15.64 0.12 -6.04
CA LEU A 284 15.08 -0.95 -5.20
C LEU A 284 13.64 -0.66 -4.80
N ARG A 285 13.35 0.57 -4.37
CA ARG A 285 12.02 1.02 -3.96
C ARG A 285 11.03 0.99 -5.12
N THR A 286 11.47 1.42 -6.31
CA THR A 286 10.67 1.37 -7.53
C THR A 286 10.41 -0.07 -7.94
N ALA A 287 11.44 -0.93 -7.99
CA ALA A 287 11.29 -2.34 -8.35
C ALA A 287 10.35 -3.09 -7.39
N ALA A 288 10.50 -2.89 -6.07
CA ALA A 288 9.64 -3.51 -5.06
C ALA A 288 8.20 -3.01 -5.14
N ARG A 289 7.98 -1.72 -5.38
CA ARG A 289 6.65 -1.15 -5.57
C ARG A 289 5.98 -1.67 -6.84
N THR A 290 6.70 -1.69 -7.96
CA THR A 290 6.18 -2.24 -9.23
C THR A 290 5.80 -3.70 -9.10
N LEU A 291 6.63 -4.51 -8.43
CA LEU A 291 6.33 -5.92 -8.17
C LEU A 291 5.12 -6.08 -7.23
N GLY A 292 5.08 -5.33 -6.13
CA GLY A 292 3.97 -5.35 -5.18
C GLY A 292 2.64 -4.92 -5.79
N GLU A 293 2.62 -3.83 -6.55
CA GLU A 293 1.43 -3.36 -7.29
C GLU A 293 0.94 -4.43 -8.28
N ARG A 294 1.87 -5.14 -8.95
CA ARG A 294 1.51 -6.23 -9.86
C ARG A 294 0.94 -7.43 -9.12
N ILE A 295 1.48 -7.78 -7.95
CA ILE A 295 0.97 -8.88 -7.11
C ILE A 295 -0.44 -8.56 -6.61
N ASP A 296 -0.63 -7.38 -6.02
CA ASP A 296 -1.93 -6.93 -5.50
C ASP A 296 -2.99 -6.90 -6.62
N HIS A 297 -2.60 -6.45 -7.81
CA HIS A 297 -3.48 -6.45 -8.98
C HIS A 297 -3.92 -7.87 -9.34
N LEU A 298 -2.97 -8.81 -9.47
CA LEU A 298 -3.26 -10.19 -9.88
C LEU A 298 -4.03 -10.98 -8.81
N ALA A 299 -3.78 -10.71 -7.52
CA ALA A 299 -4.53 -11.31 -6.43
C ALA A 299 -6.04 -10.99 -6.51
N GLY A 300 -6.42 -9.86 -7.09
CA GLY A 300 -7.82 -9.50 -7.34
C GLY A 300 -8.53 -10.29 -8.45
N PHE A 301 -7.82 -11.14 -9.18
CA PHE A 301 -8.35 -11.98 -10.26
C PHE A 301 -8.38 -13.47 -9.88
N ARG A 302 -8.35 -13.77 -8.59
CA ARG A 302 -8.50 -15.12 -8.07
C ARG A 302 -9.88 -15.67 -8.43
N ALA A 303 -9.90 -16.83 -9.07
CA ALA A 303 -11.11 -17.52 -9.46
C ALA A 303 -10.86 -19.03 -9.46
N THR A 304 -11.92 -19.81 -9.34
CA THR A 304 -11.84 -21.25 -9.55
C THR A 304 -11.82 -21.51 -11.05
N ALA A 305 -10.78 -22.17 -11.56
CA ALA A 305 -10.71 -22.62 -12.95
C ALA A 305 -10.57 -24.14 -13.03
N GLN A 306 -11.28 -24.74 -14.00
CA GLN A 306 -11.26 -26.18 -14.24
C GLN A 306 -11.22 -26.46 -15.75
N PRO A 307 -10.26 -27.26 -16.25
CA PRO A 307 -10.32 -27.76 -17.62
C PRO A 307 -11.47 -28.78 -17.70
N VAL A 308 -12.31 -28.64 -18.73
CA VAL A 308 -13.47 -29.52 -18.94
C VAL A 308 -13.10 -30.62 -19.93
N ALA A 309 -13.33 -31.87 -19.52
CA ALA A 309 -13.10 -33.03 -20.37
C ALA A 309 -13.89 -32.93 -21.69
N VAL A 310 -13.19 -33.20 -22.80
CA VAL A 310 -13.71 -33.07 -24.16
C VAL A 310 -14.87 -34.06 -24.41
N GLY A 311 -15.84 -33.67 -25.24
CA GLY A 311 -16.98 -34.52 -25.57
C GLY A 311 -18.13 -34.35 -24.56
N GLU A 312 -18.43 -35.40 -23.78
CA GLU A 312 -19.58 -35.37 -22.84
C GLU A 312 -19.43 -34.31 -21.73
N GLY A 313 -18.22 -34.05 -21.24
CA GLY A 313 -18.00 -33.03 -20.20
C GLY A 313 -18.39 -31.62 -20.67
N VAL A 314 -18.03 -31.27 -21.91
CA VAL A 314 -18.41 -29.99 -22.54
C VAL A 314 -19.91 -29.93 -22.81
N ARG A 315 -20.53 -31.02 -23.29
CA ARG A 315 -21.99 -31.09 -23.50
C ARG A 315 -22.76 -30.90 -22.20
N TRP A 316 -22.34 -31.58 -21.13
CA TRP A 316 -22.95 -31.45 -19.80
C TRP A 316 -22.80 -30.03 -19.27
N THR A 317 -21.58 -29.47 -19.30
CA THR A 317 -21.29 -28.10 -18.81
C THR A 317 -22.13 -27.06 -19.54
N ARG A 318 -22.28 -27.20 -20.87
CA ARG A 318 -23.12 -26.31 -21.68
C ARG A 318 -24.58 -26.33 -21.22
N SER A 319 -25.18 -27.50 -21.04
CA SER A 319 -26.56 -27.61 -20.56
C SER A 319 -26.71 -27.16 -19.10
N ASP A 320 -25.74 -27.47 -18.24
CA ASP A 320 -25.75 -27.09 -16.82
C ASP A 320 -25.75 -25.57 -16.64
N LEU A 321 -24.90 -24.84 -17.39
CA LEU A 321 -24.88 -23.37 -17.37
C LEU A 321 -26.22 -22.76 -17.82
N ILE A 322 -26.88 -23.33 -18.84
CA ILE A 322 -28.17 -22.84 -19.33
C ILE A 322 -29.28 -23.12 -18.30
N ARG A 323 -29.30 -24.31 -17.68
CA ARG A 323 -30.32 -24.69 -16.70
C ARG A 323 -30.17 -23.93 -15.38
N SER A 324 -28.95 -23.66 -14.95
CA SER A 324 -28.65 -22.96 -13.69
C SER A 324 -28.83 -21.44 -13.77
N ALA A 325 -28.89 -20.86 -14.97
CA ALA A 325 -29.08 -19.43 -15.16
C ALA A 325 -30.37 -18.90 -14.52
N ARG A 326 -30.26 -17.78 -13.81
CA ARG A 326 -31.35 -17.15 -13.06
C ARG A 326 -31.82 -15.84 -13.66
N HIS A 327 -30.91 -15.06 -14.25
CA HIS A 327 -31.19 -13.72 -14.76
C HIS A 327 -30.83 -13.59 -16.24
N GLN A 328 -29.67 -14.08 -16.65
CA GLN A 328 -29.21 -14.06 -18.04
C GLN A 328 -28.31 -15.24 -18.39
N ILE A 329 -28.26 -15.55 -19.69
CA ILE A 329 -27.28 -16.45 -20.29
C ILE A 329 -26.76 -15.79 -21.57
N VAL A 330 -25.43 -15.61 -21.66
CA VAL A 330 -24.77 -14.99 -22.81
C VAL A 330 -23.98 -16.06 -23.54
N ILE A 331 -24.30 -16.28 -24.81
CA ILE A 331 -23.66 -17.29 -25.66
C ILE A 331 -22.98 -16.56 -26.81
N ALA A 332 -21.66 -16.72 -26.95
CA ALA A 332 -20.91 -16.28 -28.11
C ALA A 332 -20.43 -17.52 -28.87
N ALA A 333 -20.88 -17.70 -30.11
CA ALA A 333 -20.56 -18.88 -30.91
C ALA A 333 -20.18 -18.48 -32.35
N PRO A 334 -18.92 -18.68 -32.77
CA PRO A 334 -18.48 -18.22 -34.08
C PRO A 334 -19.12 -18.99 -35.24
N ALA A 335 -19.53 -20.24 -34.97
CA ALA A 335 -20.29 -21.09 -35.87
C ALA A 335 -21.36 -21.87 -35.07
N ILE A 336 -22.53 -22.10 -35.66
CA ILE A 336 -23.63 -22.84 -35.00
C ILE A 336 -24.10 -23.94 -35.94
N GLU A 337 -24.09 -25.18 -35.46
CA GLU A 337 -24.64 -26.33 -36.17
C GLU A 337 -25.99 -26.75 -35.56
N TYR A 338 -26.92 -27.19 -36.41
CA TYR A 338 -28.27 -27.51 -35.95
C TYR A 338 -28.32 -28.68 -34.96
N GLY A 339 -27.47 -29.71 -35.12
CA GLY A 339 -27.46 -30.88 -34.23
C GLY A 339 -27.20 -30.49 -32.77
N PRO A 340 -26.02 -29.93 -32.45
CA PRO A 340 -25.68 -29.44 -31.11
C PRO A 340 -26.62 -28.34 -30.60
N PHE A 341 -27.12 -27.46 -31.48
CA PHE A 341 -28.08 -26.43 -31.10
C PHE A 341 -29.44 -27.01 -30.69
N LYS A 342 -29.91 -28.05 -31.39
CA LYS A 342 -31.16 -28.74 -31.06
C LYS A 342 -31.13 -29.36 -29.66
N GLU A 343 -29.98 -29.86 -29.22
CA GLU A 343 -29.80 -30.47 -27.88
C GLU A 343 -30.10 -29.48 -26.75
N ILE A 344 -29.76 -28.19 -26.94
CA ILE A 344 -29.97 -27.15 -25.92
C ILE A 344 -31.26 -26.36 -26.11
N LEU A 345 -32.02 -26.61 -27.18
CA LEU A 345 -33.20 -25.81 -27.54
C LEU A 345 -34.29 -25.87 -26.45
N ALA A 346 -34.48 -27.06 -25.85
CA ALA A 346 -35.40 -27.23 -24.73
C ALA A 346 -34.92 -26.48 -23.49
N ASP A 347 -33.64 -26.64 -23.13
CA ASP A 347 -33.03 -25.94 -21.98
C ASP A 347 -33.13 -24.40 -22.13
N LEU A 348 -32.96 -23.87 -23.35
CA LEU A 348 -33.13 -22.44 -23.66
C LEU A 348 -34.60 -21.99 -23.54
N GLY A 349 -35.55 -22.80 -24.01
CA GLY A 349 -36.98 -22.55 -23.85
C GLY A 349 -37.36 -22.47 -22.37
N ASP A 350 -36.96 -23.45 -21.58
CA ASP A 350 -37.22 -23.50 -20.14
C ASP A 350 -36.60 -22.29 -19.42
N ALA A 351 -35.40 -21.85 -19.82
CA ALA A 351 -34.77 -20.65 -19.26
C ALA A 351 -35.57 -19.38 -19.55
N LEU A 352 -36.04 -19.20 -20.79
CA LEU A 352 -36.86 -18.05 -21.19
C LEU A 352 -38.23 -18.04 -20.46
N GLU A 353 -38.82 -19.22 -20.22
CA GLU A 353 -40.05 -19.38 -19.43
C GLU A 353 -39.84 -18.98 -17.96
N ARG A 354 -38.69 -19.32 -17.37
CA ARG A 354 -38.29 -18.85 -16.02
C ARG A 354 -38.03 -17.35 -15.94
N GLY A 355 -37.91 -16.68 -17.08
CA GLY A 355 -37.64 -15.24 -17.16
C GLY A 355 -36.17 -14.86 -17.30
N VAL A 356 -35.30 -15.82 -17.61
CA VAL A 356 -33.90 -15.58 -17.96
C VAL A 356 -33.82 -14.87 -19.31
N THR A 357 -32.93 -13.88 -19.43
CA THR A 357 -32.61 -13.24 -20.71
C THR A 357 -31.54 -14.03 -21.45
N VAL A 358 -31.84 -14.54 -22.64
CA VAL A 358 -30.89 -15.25 -23.50
C VAL A 358 -30.31 -14.28 -24.50
N VAL A 359 -28.98 -14.16 -24.53
CA VAL A 359 -28.25 -13.30 -25.48
C VAL A 359 -27.36 -14.19 -26.35
N LEU A 360 -27.49 -14.08 -27.68
CA LEU A 360 -26.70 -14.84 -28.64
C LEU A 360 -25.91 -13.91 -29.57
N LEU A 361 -24.59 -14.00 -29.50
CA LEU A 361 -23.65 -13.45 -30.46
C LEU A 361 -23.16 -14.58 -31.37
N TRP A 362 -23.17 -14.36 -32.69
CA TRP A 362 -22.78 -15.40 -33.63
C TRP A 362 -22.08 -14.87 -34.87
N GLY A 363 -21.34 -15.74 -35.55
CA GLY A 363 -20.77 -15.47 -36.87
C GLY A 363 -19.42 -14.75 -36.85
N THR A 364 -18.54 -15.20 -37.75
CA THR A 364 -17.17 -14.69 -37.92
C THR A 364 -17.07 -13.45 -38.81
N ALA A 365 -18.16 -13.08 -39.51
CA ALA A 365 -18.23 -11.93 -40.39
C ALA A 365 -19.62 -11.25 -40.28
N VAL A 366 -19.70 -9.97 -40.67
CA VAL A 366 -20.97 -9.20 -40.63
C VAL A 366 -22.04 -9.81 -41.52
N ASN A 367 -21.62 -10.34 -42.67
CA ASN A 367 -22.44 -11.00 -43.68
C ASN A 367 -22.50 -12.53 -43.51
N ALA A 368 -22.06 -13.06 -42.36
CA ALA A 368 -22.26 -14.47 -42.06
C ALA A 368 -23.76 -14.79 -42.02
N THR A 369 -24.14 -16.01 -42.44
CA THR A 369 -25.53 -16.48 -42.46
C THR A 369 -25.70 -17.68 -41.54
N LEU A 370 -26.77 -17.70 -40.73
CA LEU A 370 -27.13 -18.86 -39.94
C LEU A 370 -27.70 -19.97 -40.85
N PRO A 371 -27.53 -21.25 -40.50
CA PRO A 371 -28.28 -22.33 -41.13
C PRO A 371 -29.79 -22.11 -40.94
N ASP A 372 -30.59 -22.33 -41.98
CA ASP A 372 -32.04 -22.06 -41.97
C ASP A 372 -32.77 -22.65 -40.76
N LYS A 373 -32.43 -23.90 -40.38
CA LYS A 373 -33.05 -24.56 -39.22
C LYS A 373 -32.71 -23.88 -37.89
N VAL A 374 -31.51 -23.32 -37.76
CA VAL A 374 -31.09 -22.57 -36.58
C VAL A 374 -31.77 -21.20 -36.57
N ALA A 375 -31.76 -20.50 -37.71
CA ALA A 375 -32.43 -19.21 -37.86
C ALA A 375 -33.92 -19.28 -37.52
N ASN A 376 -34.64 -20.28 -38.06
CA ASN A 376 -36.06 -20.49 -37.78
C ASN A 376 -36.31 -20.74 -36.29
N ALA A 377 -35.53 -21.61 -35.66
CA ALA A 377 -35.69 -21.92 -34.24
C ALA A 377 -35.42 -20.71 -33.33
N LEU A 378 -34.43 -19.86 -33.66
CA LEU A 378 -34.16 -18.62 -32.93
C LEU A 378 -35.28 -17.59 -33.12
N HIS A 379 -35.82 -17.46 -34.33
CA HIS A 379 -36.96 -16.60 -34.61
C HIS A 379 -38.22 -17.07 -33.86
N ASP A 380 -38.48 -18.37 -33.80
CA ASP A 380 -39.60 -18.95 -33.04
C ASP A 380 -39.48 -18.66 -31.54
N LEU A 381 -38.27 -18.74 -30.98
CA LEU A 381 -38.01 -18.35 -29.58
C LEU A 381 -38.23 -16.85 -29.36
N LYS A 382 -37.76 -16.01 -30.29
CA LYS A 382 -37.94 -14.55 -30.21
C LYS A 382 -39.40 -14.12 -30.36
N ILE A 383 -40.18 -14.77 -31.21
CA ILE A 383 -41.62 -14.53 -31.33
C ILE A 383 -42.35 -14.89 -30.04
N ARG A 384 -41.99 -16.02 -29.40
CA ARG A 384 -42.66 -16.49 -28.17
C ARG A 384 -42.29 -15.71 -26.92
N HIS A 385 -41.02 -15.31 -26.77
CA HIS A 385 -40.48 -14.73 -25.53
C HIS A 385 -40.07 -13.25 -25.66
N GLY A 386 -40.25 -12.66 -26.85
CA GLY A 386 -40.05 -11.24 -27.12
C GLY A 386 -38.66 -10.76 -26.73
N ASP A 387 -38.64 -9.69 -25.92
CA ASP A 387 -37.42 -9.01 -25.49
C ASP A 387 -36.45 -9.87 -24.66
N ARG A 388 -36.86 -11.04 -24.15
CA ARG A 388 -35.96 -11.93 -23.40
C ARG A 388 -35.02 -12.72 -24.30
N MET A 389 -35.31 -12.85 -25.59
CA MET A 389 -34.44 -13.48 -26.57
C MET A 389 -33.75 -12.43 -27.44
N ILE A 390 -32.47 -12.19 -27.17
CA ILE A 390 -31.68 -11.12 -27.78
C ILE A 390 -30.67 -11.74 -28.76
N PHE A 391 -30.90 -11.55 -30.05
CA PHE A 391 -29.94 -11.84 -31.10
C PHE A 391 -30.13 -10.89 -32.29
N SER A 392 -29.09 -10.80 -33.13
CA SER A 392 -29.06 -10.01 -34.36
C SER A 392 -29.00 -10.92 -35.57
N ASP A 393 -29.65 -10.54 -36.68
CA ASP A 393 -29.54 -11.26 -37.96
C ASP A 393 -28.20 -11.02 -38.67
N ARG A 394 -27.46 -10.00 -38.23
CA ARG A 394 -26.08 -9.76 -38.65
C ARG A 394 -25.10 -10.46 -37.72
N GLY A 395 -24.05 -11.04 -38.29
CA GLY A 395 -22.98 -11.64 -37.50
C GLY A 395 -22.17 -10.61 -36.71
N ALA A 396 -21.66 -11.04 -35.55
CA ALA A 396 -20.93 -10.25 -34.56
C ALA A 396 -19.42 -10.15 -34.81
N ARG A 397 -18.91 -10.77 -35.88
CA ARG A 397 -17.47 -10.83 -36.22
C ARG A 397 -16.63 -11.44 -35.10
N ILE A 398 -17.15 -12.45 -34.43
CA ILE A 398 -16.47 -13.11 -33.31
C ILE A 398 -15.85 -14.43 -33.75
N ARG A 399 -14.72 -14.76 -33.16
CA ARG A 399 -14.09 -16.08 -33.21
C ARG A 399 -14.02 -16.74 -31.83
N ALA A 400 -14.22 -15.95 -30.78
CA ALA A 400 -14.42 -16.42 -29.43
C ALA A 400 -15.65 -17.33 -29.32
N SER A 401 -15.50 -18.36 -28.49
CA SER A 401 -16.55 -19.32 -28.17
C SER A 401 -16.70 -19.37 -26.65
N LEU A 402 -17.83 -18.91 -26.12
CA LEU A 402 -18.04 -18.85 -24.68
C LEU A 402 -19.52 -18.87 -24.30
N ILE A 403 -19.78 -19.32 -23.08
CA ILE A 403 -21.09 -19.27 -22.43
C ILE A 403 -20.90 -18.67 -21.04
N VAL A 404 -21.61 -17.58 -20.74
CA VAL A 404 -21.61 -16.93 -19.42
C VAL A 404 -22.99 -17.04 -18.79
N GLN A 405 -23.07 -17.65 -17.62
CA GLN A 405 -24.26 -17.71 -16.78
C GLN A 405 -24.21 -16.57 -15.76
N ASP A 406 -25.20 -15.68 -15.84
CA ASP A 406 -25.32 -14.49 -14.99
C ASP A 406 -24.02 -13.66 -14.97
N ASP A 407 -23.45 -13.42 -13.80
CA ASP A 407 -22.09 -12.90 -13.55
C ASP A 407 -21.26 -13.91 -12.72
N GLU A 408 -21.71 -15.17 -12.64
CA GLU A 408 -21.15 -16.17 -11.72
C GLU A 408 -20.19 -17.11 -12.44
N GLN A 409 -20.60 -17.70 -13.56
CA GLN A 409 -19.84 -18.77 -14.20
C GLN A 409 -19.65 -18.52 -15.70
N ALA A 410 -18.49 -18.92 -16.22
CA ALA A 410 -18.22 -18.87 -17.66
C ALA A 410 -17.46 -20.11 -18.15
N CYS A 411 -17.87 -20.70 -19.28
CA CYS A 411 -17.07 -21.69 -20.02
C CYS A 411 -16.52 -21.03 -21.28
N VAL A 412 -15.19 -21.02 -21.44
CA VAL A 412 -14.48 -20.46 -22.59
C VAL A 412 -13.87 -21.60 -23.39
N GLY A 413 -14.33 -21.77 -24.63
CA GLY A 413 -13.93 -22.84 -25.54
C GLY A 413 -12.80 -22.46 -26.50
N SER A 414 -12.01 -23.46 -26.88
CA SER A 414 -11.02 -23.30 -27.98
C SER A 414 -11.69 -23.25 -29.36
N ARG A 415 -12.84 -23.91 -29.49
CA ARG A 415 -13.67 -23.98 -30.70
C ARG A 415 -15.13 -23.73 -30.34
N SER A 416 -16.01 -23.65 -31.34
CA SER A 416 -17.42 -23.34 -31.11
C SER A 416 -18.10 -24.39 -30.22
N LEU A 417 -18.66 -23.95 -29.09
CA LEU A 417 -19.39 -24.84 -28.17
C LEU A 417 -20.71 -25.36 -28.76
N LEU A 418 -21.13 -24.82 -29.92
CA LEU A 418 -22.35 -25.20 -30.65
C LEU A 418 -22.07 -25.93 -31.97
N THR A 419 -20.90 -26.58 -32.09
CA THR A 419 -20.56 -27.49 -33.21
C THR A 419 -20.40 -28.93 -32.72
N GLY A 420 -20.48 -29.91 -33.62
CA GLY A 420 -20.40 -31.34 -33.28
C GLY A 420 -19.07 -31.75 -32.64
N ASP A 421 -18.01 -30.98 -32.86
CA ASP A 421 -16.71 -31.14 -32.22
C ASP A 421 -16.29 -29.83 -31.53
N PRO A 422 -16.77 -29.58 -30.29
CA PRO A 422 -16.56 -28.31 -29.61
C PRO A 422 -15.14 -28.12 -29.06
N GLY A 423 -14.29 -29.15 -29.15
CA GLY A 423 -12.99 -29.16 -28.48
C GLY A 423 -13.09 -29.09 -26.96
N GLY A 424 -12.00 -28.66 -26.31
CA GLY A 424 -11.95 -28.40 -24.87
C GLY A 424 -12.41 -26.98 -24.51
N CYS A 425 -12.94 -26.84 -23.29
CA CYS A 425 -13.23 -25.55 -22.67
C CYS A 425 -12.64 -25.45 -21.26
N VAL A 426 -12.50 -24.23 -20.76
CA VAL A 426 -12.19 -23.97 -19.36
C VAL A 426 -13.41 -23.36 -18.70
N LEU A 427 -13.83 -23.95 -17.59
CA LEU A 427 -14.92 -23.47 -16.75
C LEU A 427 -14.35 -22.64 -15.61
N VAL A 428 -14.86 -21.42 -15.48
CA VAL A 428 -14.47 -20.44 -14.48
C VAL A 428 -15.64 -20.13 -13.57
N ARG A 429 -15.37 -20.08 -12.26
CA ARG A 429 -16.33 -19.80 -11.19
C ARG A 429 -15.69 -18.86 -10.15
N PRO A 430 -16.48 -18.25 -9.24
CA PRO A 430 -15.92 -17.50 -8.12
C PRO A 430 -15.03 -18.40 -7.27
N ALA A 431 -14.05 -17.81 -6.59
CA ALA A 431 -13.27 -18.55 -5.61
C ALA A 431 -14.19 -19.00 -4.46
N GLU A 432 -13.89 -20.16 -3.85
CA GLU A 432 -14.69 -20.66 -2.73
C GLU A 432 -14.72 -19.65 -1.58
N GLY A 433 -15.92 -19.32 -1.08
CA GLY A 433 -16.11 -18.31 -0.04
C GLY A 433 -16.03 -16.84 -0.50
N ALA A 434 -15.82 -16.56 -1.80
CA ALA A 434 -15.85 -15.21 -2.32
C ALA A 434 -17.27 -14.64 -2.38
N ALA A 435 -17.47 -13.44 -1.83
CA ALA A 435 -18.74 -12.71 -1.91
C ALA A 435 -18.94 -11.97 -3.25
N GLU A 436 -17.86 -11.69 -3.98
CA GLU A 436 -17.86 -10.99 -5.26
C GLU A 436 -17.75 -11.96 -6.46
N PRO A 437 -18.33 -11.62 -7.63
CA PRO A 437 -18.18 -12.41 -8.84
C PRO A 437 -16.71 -12.45 -9.31
N ALA A 438 -16.34 -13.53 -10.01
CA ALA A 438 -15.01 -13.63 -10.60
C ALA A 438 -14.82 -12.52 -11.64
N ARG A 439 -13.76 -11.71 -11.48
CA ARG A 439 -13.56 -10.51 -12.31
C ARG A 439 -13.43 -10.81 -13.80
N CYS A 440 -12.81 -11.93 -14.16
CA CYS A 440 -12.75 -12.38 -15.55
C CYS A 440 -14.13 -12.66 -16.16
N VAL A 441 -15.13 -13.09 -15.37
CA VAL A 441 -16.50 -13.30 -15.84
C VAL A 441 -17.15 -11.96 -16.18
N VAL A 442 -16.92 -10.96 -15.33
CA VAL A 442 -17.35 -9.57 -15.59
C VAL A 442 -16.69 -9.02 -16.85
N ASP A 443 -15.38 -9.24 -17.03
CA ASP A 443 -14.64 -8.80 -18.24
C ASP A 443 -15.23 -9.45 -19.52
N LEU A 444 -15.61 -10.74 -19.46
CA LEU A 444 -16.26 -11.45 -20.58
C LEU A 444 -17.62 -10.85 -20.94
N LEU A 445 -18.41 -10.43 -19.95
CA LEU A 445 -19.70 -9.77 -20.19
C LEU A 445 -19.54 -8.38 -20.82
N ILE A 446 -18.55 -7.61 -20.36
CA ILE A 446 -18.19 -6.32 -20.94
C ILE A 446 -17.73 -6.51 -22.40
N TRP A 447 -16.91 -7.52 -22.66
CA TRP A 447 -16.50 -7.91 -24.02
C TRP A 447 -17.72 -8.24 -24.89
N ALA A 448 -18.64 -9.08 -24.40
CA ALA A 448 -19.84 -9.47 -25.15
C ALA A 448 -20.72 -8.27 -25.50
N ARG A 449 -20.88 -7.32 -24.57
CA ARG A 449 -21.61 -6.07 -24.80
C ARG A 449 -20.98 -5.21 -25.89
N ARG A 450 -19.66 -5.15 -25.94
CA ARG A 450 -18.91 -4.39 -26.96
C ARG A 450 -18.99 -5.00 -28.36
N PHE A 451 -18.97 -6.33 -28.45
CA PHE A 451 -19.02 -7.05 -29.74
C PHE A 451 -20.44 -7.29 -30.27
N PHE A 452 -21.48 -6.90 -29.53
CA PHE A 452 -22.84 -7.03 -30.02
C PHE A 452 -23.09 -6.10 -31.23
N PRO A 453 -23.61 -6.60 -32.38
CA PRO A 453 -23.73 -5.83 -33.63
C PRO A 453 -24.50 -4.50 -33.52
N GLN A 454 -25.46 -4.45 -32.60
CA GLN A 454 -26.30 -3.28 -32.34
C GLN A 454 -26.04 -2.80 -30.91
N TRP A 455 -25.19 -1.79 -30.76
CA TRP A 455 -24.78 -1.27 -29.45
C TRP A 455 -25.96 -1.04 -28.48
N GLN A 456 -27.04 -0.41 -28.94
CA GLN A 456 -28.22 -0.13 -28.11
C GLN A 456 -28.84 -1.40 -27.51
N THR A 457 -28.88 -2.48 -28.28
CA THR A 457 -29.37 -3.78 -27.83
C THR A 457 -28.34 -4.47 -26.92
N GLY A 458 -27.04 -4.34 -27.22
CA GLY A 458 -25.94 -4.86 -26.40
C GLY A 458 -25.90 -4.26 -24.98
N ARG A 459 -26.38 -3.02 -24.78
CA ARG A 459 -26.49 -2.40 -23.45
C ARG A 459 -27.35 -3.16 -22.46
N ARG A 460 -28.18 -4.09 -22.93
CA ARG A 460 -29.07 -4.92 -22.11
C ARG A 460 -28.35 -6.11 -21.46
N ILE A 461 -27.11 -6.39 -21.86
CA ILE A 461 -26.26 -7.37 -21.18
C ILE A 461 -25.88 -6.80 -19.82
N ALA A 462 -26.36 -7.44 -18.75
CA ALA A 462 -26.05 -7.09 -17.38
C ALA A 462 -24.64 -7.57 -17.04
N PHE A 463 -23.87 -6.76 -16.32
CA PHE A 463 -22.53 -7.15 -15.86
C PHE A 463 -22.24 -6.68 -14.43
N ARG A 464 -23.07 -5.79 -13.88
CA ARG A 464 -22.96 -5.36 -12.49
C ARG A 464 -23.85 -6.24 -11.61
N PRO A 465 -23.43 -6.54 -10.37
CA PRO A 465 -24.30 -7.24 -9.41
C PRO A 465 -25.64 -6.51 -9.19
N GLU A 466 -25.62 -5.17 -9.24
CA GLU A 466 -26.80 -4.31 -9.13
C GLU A 466 -27.80 -4.53 -10.28
N ASP A 467 -27.31 -4.74 -11.52
CA ASP A 467 -28.15 -5.01 -12.69
C ASP A 467 -28.89 -6.35 -12.54
N LEU A 468 -28.36 -7.25 -11.71
CA LEU A 468 -28.89 -8.57 -11.37
C LEU A 468 -29.66 -8.57 -10.03
N GLY A 469 -29.89 -7.40 -9.43
CA GLY A 469 -30.66 -7.23 -8.19
C GLY A 469 -29.90 -7.60 -6.91
N ARG A 470 -28.57 -7.71 -6.95
CA ARG A 470 -27.74 -8.05 -5.77
C ARG A 470 -27.12 -6.79 -5.16
N LYS A 471 -27.01 -6.78 -3.83
CA LYS A 471 -26.32 -5.71 -3.08
C LYS A 471 -24.83 -6.02 -3.00
N THR A 472 -23.99 -5.11 -3.45
CA THR A 472 -22.54 -5.21 -3.28
C THR A 472 -22.20 -4.88 -1.82
N ALA A 473 -21.60 -5.84 -1.10
CA ALA A 473 -20.96 -5.55 0.17
C ALA A 473 -19.67 -4.75 -0.13
N ILE A 474 -19.53 -3.56 0.46
CA ILE A 474 -18.28 -2.79 0.34
C ILE A 474 -17.28 -3.41 1.31
N GLU A 475 -16.52 -4.42 0.87
CA GLU A 475 -15.39 -4.89 1.65
C GLU A 475 -14.21 -3.91 1.56
N PRO A 476 -13.53 -3.62 2.68
CA PRO A 476 -12.33 -2.80 2.65
C PRO A 476 -11.25 -3.50 1.83
N ALA A 477 -10.66 -2.77 0.87
CA ALA A 477 -9.60 -3.30 0.04
C ALA A 477 -8.47 -3.89 0.92
N PRO A 478 -7.95 -5.08 0.58
CA PRO A 478 -6.88 -5.69 1.35
C PRO A 478 -5.66 -4.77 1.42
N ALA A 479 -4.90 -4.95 2.49
CA ALA A 479 -3.63 -4.30 2.70
C ALA A 479 -2.68 -4.54 1.51
N PRO A 480 -2.03 -3.52 0.92
CA PRO A 480 -1.07 -3.75 -0.13
C PRO A 480 0.08 -4.63 0.35
N VAL A 481 0.52 -5.57 -0.49
CA VAL A 481 1.57 -6.55 -0.15
C VAL A 481 2.93 -5.85 0.07
N ALA A 482 3.20 -4.74 -0.62
CA ALA A 482 4.40 -3.92 -0.44
C ALA A 482 4.31 -2.94 0.75
N ARG A 483 3.85 -3.40 1.92
CA ARG A 483 3.90 -2.59 3.16
C ARG A 483 5.27 -2.67 3.83
N GLY A 484 5.68 -1.56 4.44
CA GLY A 484 6.91 -1.47 5.22
C GLY A 484 8.17 -1.68 4.37
N LEU A 485 8.32 -0.93 3.29
CA LEU A 485 9.57 -0.93 2.51
C LEU A 485 10.72 -0.40 3.39
N PRO A 486 11.94 -0.97 3.30
CA PRO A 486 13.09 -0.47 4.06
C PRO A 486 13.37 1.01 3.74
N GLU A 487 13.76 1.78 4.74
CA GLU A 487 14.24 3.15 4.57
C GLU A 487 15.77 3.17 4.43
N LEU A 488 16.32 4.21 3.81
CA LEU A 488 17.77 4.42 3.75
C LEU A 488 18.23 5.10 5.06
N PRO A 489 19.01 4.44 5.92
CA PRO A 489 19.51 5.07 7.15
C PRO A 489 20.55 6.15 6.82
N GLU A 490 20.53 7.27 7.54
CA GLU A 490 21.49 8.38 7.37
C GLU A 490 22.94 7.90 7.52
N GLU A 491 23.18 6.99 8.47
CA GLU A 491 24.46 6.33 8.74
C GLU A 491 25.05 5.60 7.52
N ALA A 492 24.20 5.08 6.63
CA ALA A 492 24.66 4.39 5.41
C ALA A 492 25.20 5.38 4.36
N THR A 493 24.71 6.63 4.35
CA THR A 493 25.22 7.68 3.46
C THR A 493 26.53 8.31 3.97
N GLU A 494 26.85 8.15 5.25
CA GLU A 494 28.10 8.60 5.88
C GLU A 494 29.22 7.52 5.83
N ASP A 495 29.10 6.57 4.90
CA ASP A 495 30.08 5.52 4.56
C ASP A 495 30.26 4.38 5.61
N SER A 496 29.34 4.26 6.59
CA SER A 496 29.31 3.11 7.49
C SER A 496 29.06 1.80 6.71
N ALA A 497 30.08 0.94 6.64
CA ALA A 497 29.97 -0.36 5.98
C ALA A 497 28.89 -1.26 6.63
N THR A 498 28.77 -1.21 7.96
CA THR A 498 27.78 -1.99 8.72
C THR A 498 26.34 -1.52 8.43
N ALA A 499 26.10 -0.21 8.36
CA ALA A 499 24.78 0.33 8.02
C ALA A 499 24.36 -0.06 6.60
N ARG A 500 25.30 -0.08 5.65
CA ARG A 500 25.07 -0.56 4.28
C ARG A 500 24.76 -2.06 4.21
N ILE A 501 25.49 -2.90 4.95
CA ILE A 501 25.24 -4.34 5.00
C ILE A 501 23.85 -4.64 5.56
N ARG A 502 23.44 -3.93 6.63
CA ARG A 502 22.10 -4.06 7.22
C ARG A 502 21.00 -3.62 6.27
N TRP A 503 21.14 -2.44 5.67
CA TRP A 503 20.21 -1.95 4.64
C TRP A 503 20.08 -2.94 3.47
N ALA A 504 21.19 -3.51 2.99
CA ALA A 504 21.16 -4.53 1.94
C ALA A 504 20.49 -5.84 2.40
N ALA A 505 20.63 -6.24 3.67
CA ALA A 505 19.93 -7.39 4.24
C ALA A 505 18.41 -7.17 4.28
N ASP A 506 17.96 -6.00 4.73
CA ASP A 506 16.53 -5.64 4.77
C ASP A 506 15.89 -5.67 3.36
N TRP A 507 16.65 -5.25 2.34
CA TRP A 507 16.22 -5.35 0.94
C TRP A 507 16.18 -6.79 0.43
N ARG A 508 17.14 -7.65 0.81
CA ARG A 508 17.08 -9.08 0.48
C ARG A 508 15.87 -9.77 1.12
N ASP A 509 15.56 -9.46 2.37
CA ASP A 509 14.36 -9.98 3.05
C ASP A 509 13.06 -9.49 2.38
N THR A 510 13.04 -8.22 1.95
CA THR A 510 11.91 -7.67 1.19
C THR A 510 11.76 -8.33 -0.18
N ALA A 511 12.87 -8.56 -0.90
CA ALA A 511 12.86 -9.29 -2.17
C ALA A 511 12.38 -10.74 -2.00
N ALA A 512 12.85 -11.43 -0.96
CA ALA A 512 12.41 -12.79 -0.62
C ALA A 512 10.91 -12.84 -0.28
N ARG A 513 10.41 -11.89 0.51
CA ARG A 513 8.98 -11.79 0.85
C ARG A 513 8.11 -11.56 -0.38
N LEU A 514 8.49 -10.63 -1.25
CA LEU A 514 7.73 -10.36 -2.48
C LEU A 514 7.80 -11.52 -3.47
N THR A 515 8.95 -12.19 -3.58
CA THR A 515 9.10 -13.41 -4.42
C THR A 515 8.24 -14.55 -3.87
N ALA A 516 8.20 -14.74 -2.55
CA ALA A 516 7.31 -15.72 -1.91
C ALA A 516 5.83 -15.38 -2.15
N ALA A 517 5.46 -14.08 -2.20
CA ALA A 517 4.12 -13.66 -2.58
C ALA A 517 3.79 -13.93 -4.06
N VAL A 518 4.77 -13.83 -4.96
CA VAL A 518 4.64 -14.30 -6.35
C VAL A 518 4.39 -15.81 -6.39
N ASP A 519 5.16 -16.59 -5.64
CA ASP A 519 4.92 -18.04 -5.54
C ASP A 519 3.53 -18.34 -4.97
N GLY A 520 3.09 -17.54 -4.00
CA GLY A 520 1.71 -17.55 -3.48
C GLY A 520 0.66 -17.36 -4.57
N LEU A 521 0.92 -16.56 -5.62
CA LEU A 521 0.03 -16.43 -6.79
C LEU A 521 -0.11 -17.73 -7.59
N HIS A 522 0.85 -18.64 -7.51
CA HIS A 522 0.81 -19.91 -8.24
C HIS A 522 0.20 -21.06 -7.42
N THR A 523 -0.02 -20.87 -6.12
CA THR A 523 -0.61 -21.87 -5.21
C THR A 523 -2.07 -21.51 -4.86
N GLY A 524 -2.89 -22.54 -4.58
CA GLY A 524 -4.31 -22.37 -4.26
C GLY A 524 -5.20 -22.08 -5.48
N ALA A 525 -6.27 -21.31 -5.28
CA ALA A 525 -7.18 -20.91 -6.36
C ALA A 525 -6.41 -20.11 -7.43
N PRO A 526 -6.45 -20.46 -8.73
CA PRO A 526 -5.64 -19.79 -9.74
C PRO A 526 -6.04 -18.32 -9.96
N VAL A 527 -5.12 -17.54 -10.52
CA VAL A 527 -5.43 -16.21 -11.08
C VAL A 527 -5.89 -16.40 -12.51
N VAL A 528 -7.06 -15.87 -12.87
CA VAL A 528 -7.65 -16.00 -14.20
C VAL A 528 -7.85 -14.62 -14.83
N LEU A 529 -7.13 -14.35 -15.91
CA LEU A 529 -7.21 -13.11 -16.68
C LEU A 529 -7.87 -13.38 -18.03
N MET A 530 -8.82 -12.53 -18.43
CA MET A 530 -9.28 -12.49 -19.81
C MET A 530 -8.27 -11.72 -20.65
N ALA A 531 -7.99 -12.22 -21.86
CA ALA A 531 -7.23 -11.50 -22.89
C ALA A 531 -7.99 -11.57 -24.21
N GLU A 532 -7.93 -10.49 -24.97
CA GLU A 532 -8.64 -10.35 -26.25
C GLU A 532 -7.72 -9.97 -27.41
N ASP A 533 -8.08 -10.41 -28.62
CA ASP A 533 -7.42 -10.07 -29.89
C ASP A 533 -5.89 -9.96 -29.82
N ALA A 534 -5.31 -8.75 -29.89
CA ALA A 534 -3.87 -8.60 -29.91
C ALA A 534 -3.21 -8.73 -28.53
N GLU A 535 -3.91 -8.46 -27.43
CA GLU A 535 -3.40 -8.81 -26.09
C GLU A 535 -3.23 -10.34 -26.00
N TYR A 536 -4.23 -11.08 -26.43
CA TYR A 536 -4.18 -12.53 -26.42
C TYR A 536 -3.05 -13.09 -27.32
N ARG A 537 -2.87 -12.54 -28.52
CA ARG A 537 -1.75 -12.89 -29.40
C ARG A 537 -0.39 -12.49 -28.80
N SER A 538 -0.32 -11.39 -28.06
CA SER A 538 0.89 -10.99 -27.31
C SER A 538 1.24 -12.00 -26.24
N LEU A 539 0.25 -12.50 -25.52
CA LEU A 539 0.45 -13.50 -24.47
C LEU A 539 0.92 -14.83 -25.04
N ILE A 540 0.33 -15.28 -26.16
CA ILE A 540 0.82 -16.45 -26.88
C ILE A 540 2.28 -16.23 -27.30
N HIS A 541 2.60 -15.07 -27.89
CA HIS A 541 3.96 -14.77 -28.30
C HIS A 541 4.95 -14.76 -27.13
N LEU A 542 4.60 -14.11 -26.02
CA LEU A 542 5.41 -14.07 -24.80
C LEU A 542 5.59 -15.47 -24.20
N ALA A 543 4.55 -16.30 -24.23
CA ALA A 543 4.60 -17.68 -23.77
C ALA A 543 5.56 -18.53 -24.64
N LEU A 544 5.47 -18.41 -25.96
CA LEU A 544 6.31 -19.12 -26.93
C LEU A 544 7.79 -18.73 -26.84
N HIS A 545 8.07 -17.49 -26.44
CA HIS A 545 9.44 -16.95 -26.30
C HIS A 545 9.87 -16.80 -24.83
N SER A 546 9.20 -17.49 -23.91
CA SER A 546 9.56 -17.50 -22.51
C SER A 546 10.84 -18.32 -22.28
N ASP A 547 11.55 -18.02 -21.18
CA ASP A 547 12.70 -18.82 -20.71
C ASP A 547 12.23 -20.00 -19.84
N ALA A 548 11.09 -20.59 -20.20
CA ALA A 548 10.43 -21.61 -19.39
C ALA A 548 11.20 -22.93 -19.38
N ARG A 549 11.19 -23.63 -18.24
CA ARG A 549 11.81 -24.97 -18.13
C ARG A 549 10.96 -26.05 -18.75
N ARG A 550 9.64 -25.83 -18.87
CA ARG A 550 8.71 -26.74 -19.51
C ARG A 550 7.74 -25.94 -20.36
N ILE A 551 7.59 -26.34 -21.62
CA ILE A 551 6.66 -25.72 -22.56
C ILE A 551 5.87 -26.79 -23.33
N ALA A 552 4.56 -26.62 -23.42
CA ALA A 552 3.67 -27.44 -24.24
C ALA A 552 2.85 -26.56 -25.18
N ILE A 553 2.87 -26.87 -26.47
CA ILE A 553 2.11 -26.15 -27.49
C ILE A 553 1.12 -27.14 -28.12
N THR A 554 -0.17 -26.84 -28.01
CA THR A 554 -1.24 -27.64 -28.59
C THR A 554 -2.08 -26.80 -29.53
N ASP A 555 -2.28 -27.30 -30.75
CA ASP A 555 -3.08 -26.62 -31.77
C ASP A 555 -3.82 -27.63 -32.65
N ASP A 556 -4.98 -27.22 -33.16
CA ASP A 556 -5.78 -28.00 -34.10
C ASP A 556 -5.49 -27.65 -35.56
N ASP A 557 -4.62 -26.66 -35.77
CA ASP A 557 -4.13 -26.15 -37.05
C ASP A 557 -2.63 -25.80 -36.95
N ALA A 558 -1.93 -25.78 -38.08
CA ALA A 558 -0.52 -25.38 -38.14
C ALA A 558 -0.19 -24.82 -39.54
N GLU A 559 0.28 -23.57 -39.59
CA GLU A 559 0.72 -22.90 -40.82
C GLU A 559 2.24 -22.86 -40.92
N HIS A 560 2.74 -22.96 -42.15
CA HIS A 560 4.17 -22.89 -42.43
C HIS A 560 4.86 -21.63 -41.86
N ASP A 561 4.25 -20.46 -42.05
CA ASP A 561 4.81 -19.16 -41.62
C ASP A 561 4.92 -19.02 -40.09
N ALA A 562 4.05 -19.72 -39.34
CA ALA A 562 4.11 -19.78 -37.89
C ALA A 562 5.17 -20.78 -37.41
N CYS A 563 5.28 -21.92 -38.10
CA CYS A 563 6.31 -22.95 -37.93
C CYS A 563 7.65 -22.58 -38.61
N GLY A 564 8.05 -21.32 -38.50
CA GLY A 564 9.24 -20.76 -39.13
C GLY A 564 10.53 -20.91 -38.31
N ASP A 565 11.64 -20.44 -38.89
CA ASP A 565 12.99 -20.61 -38.32
C ASP A 565 13.17 -19.94 -36.96
N ALA A 566 12.48 -18.83 -36.68
CA ALA A 566 12.60 -18.12 -35.42
C ALA A 566 12.08 -18.96 -34.23
N LEU A 567 10.86 -19.50 -34.37
CA LEU A 567 10.26 -20.37 -33.37
C LEU A 567 11.05 -21.69 -33.24
N GLY A 568 11.46 -22.26 -34.38
CA GLY A 568 12.30 -23.46 -34.42
C GLY A 568 13.60 -23.30 -33.64
N ARG A 569 14.35 -22.20 -33.88
CA ARG A 569 15.61 -21.90 -33.19
C ARG A 569 15.41 -21.64 -31.69
N HIS A 570 14.39 -20.87 -31.30
CA HIS A 570 14.13 -20.58 -29.88
C HIS A 570 13.81 -21.84 -29.07
N LEU A 571 12.84 -22.63 -29.54
CA LEU A 571 12.47 -23.87 -28.84
C LEU A 571 13.60 -24.91 -28.86
N ARG A 572 14.44 -24.91 -29.91
CA ARG A 572 15.63 -25.76 -29.97
C ARG A 572 16.67 -25.34 -28.93
N ALA A 573 16.92 -24.04 -28.80
CA ALA A 573 17.81 -23.49 -27.77
C ALA A 573 17.32 -23.85 -26.37
N LEU A 574 16.01 -23.70 -26.08
CA LEU A 574 15.43 -24.15 -24.81
C LEU A 574 15.66 -25.65 -24.56
N LEU A 575 15.44 -26.49 -25.58
CA LEU A 575 15.67 -27.94 -25.47
C LEU A 575 17.15 -28.27 -25.21
N ASP A 576 18.07 -27.53 -25.84
CA ASP A 576 19.53 -27.67 -25.63
C ASP A 576 19.97 -27.17 -24.24
N ASP A 577 19.30 -26.16 -23.70
CA ASP A 577 19.47 -25.65 -22.33
C ASP A 577 18.80 -26.54 -21.26
N GLY A 578 18.20 -27.67 -21.67
CA GLY A 578 17.64 -28.69 -20.78
C GLY A 578 16.15 -28.52 -20.45
N ALA A 579 15.42 -27.65 -21.15
CA ALA A 579 13.97 -27.53 -21.02
C ALA A 579 13.23 -28.69 -21.70
N THR A 580 12.02 -29.00 -21.22
CA THR A 580 11.15 -30.00 -21.87
C THR A 580 10.16 -29.31 -22.81
N VAL A 581 10.19 -29.68 -24.09
CA VAL A 581 9.27 -29.14 -25.12
C VAL A 581 8.28 -30.24 -25.54
N HIS A 582 6.98 -29.98 -25.43
CA HIS A 582 5.90 -30.81 -25.95
C HIS A 582 5.18 -30.11 -27.11
N LEU A 583 4.98 -30.84 -28.21
CA LEU A 583 4.30 -30.34 -29.40
C LEU A 583 3.15 -31.28 -29.77
N PHE A 584 1.94 -30.74 -29.90
CA PHE A 584 0.79 -31.46 -30.42
C PHE A 584 0.08 -30.62 -31.48
N HIS A 585 0.30 -30.93 -32.75
CA HIS A 585 -0.28 -30.22 -33.87
C HIS A 585 -0.45 -31.13 -35.08
N PRO A 586 -1.31 -30.79 -36.06
CA PRO A 586 -1.35 -31.47 -37.35
C PRO A 586 -0.09 -31.13 -38.18
N ALA A 587 0.17 -31.88 -39.25
CA ALA A 587 1.27 -31.51 -40.16
C ALA A 587 1.04 -30.09 -40.73
N PRO A 588 2.07 -29.21 -40.76
CA PRO A 588 1.90 -27.85 -41.24
C PRO A 588 1.39 -27.82 -42.69
N ALA A 589 0.39 -26.98 -42.97
CA ALA A 589 -0.14 -26.81 -44.32
C ALA A 589 0.73 -25.84 -45.14
N GLY A 590 1.24 -26.28 -46.30
CA GLY A 590 2.04 -25.45 -47.23
C GLY A 590 3.33 -26.11 -47.73
N PRO A 591 4.08 -25.50 -48.66
CA PRO A 591 5.36 -26.03 -49.14
C PRO A 591 6.47 -25.94 -48.07
N ALA A 592 7.37 -26.95 -48.09
CA ALA A 592 8.56 -27.21 -47.25
C ALA A 592 8.73 -26.39 -45.94
N THR A 593 8.53 -27.04 -44.79
CA THR A 593 8.85 -26.54 -43.44
C THR A 593 10.27 -25.98 -43.31
N SER A 594 10.44 -24.97 -42.45
CA SER A 594 11.74 -24.37 -42.20
C SER A 594 12.73 -25.37 -41.60
N GLU A 595 14.01 -25.30 -41.98
CA GLU A 595 15.02 -26.27 -41.56
C GLU A 595 15.14 -26.32 -40.03
N ALA A 596 15.09 -25.17 -39.34
CA ALA A 596 15.20 -25.15 -37.88
C ALA A 596 13.98 -25.79 -37.19
N PHE A 597 12.77 -25.65 -37.75
CA PHE A 597 11.57 -26.26 -37.18
C PHE A 597 11.55 -27.79 -37.43
N GLU A 598 12.09 -28.27 -38.54
CA GLU A 598 12.28 -29.70 -38.78
C GLU A 598 13.31 -30.29 -37.81
N GLN A 599 14.42 -29.59 -37.56
CA GLN A 599 15.43 -29.99 -36.57
C GLN A 599 14.83 -30.07 -35.16
N LEU A 600 14.02 -29.08 -34.75
CA LEU A 600 13.25 -29.11 -33.50
C LEU A 600 12.33 -30.33 -33.45
N THR A 601 11.51 -30.54 -34.48
CA THR A 601 10.54 -31.64 -34.55
C THR A 601 11.25 -33.00 -34.46
N ALA A 602 12.41 -33.16 -35.10
CA ALA A 602 13.24 -34.35 -35.01
C ALA A 602 13.84 -34.55 -33.60
N ALA A 603 14.18 -33.47 -32.88
CA ALA A 603 14.65 -33.53 -31.51
C ALA A 603 13.54 -33.92 -30.53
N VAL A 604 12.37 -33.28 -30.61
CA VAL A 604 11.19 -33.54 -29.77
C VAL A 604 10.60 -34.95 -30.05
N ARG A 605 10.73 -35.46 -31.28
CA ARG A 605 10.37 -36.84 -31.62
C ARG A 605 11.25 -37.85 -30.88
N ARG A 606 12.56 -37.58 -30.71
CA ARG A 606 13.48 -38.45 -29.96
C ARG A 606 13.12 -38.52 -28.48
N THR A 607 12.61 -37.43 -27.90
CA THR A 607 12.13 -37.35 -26.51
C THR A 607 10.69 -37.85 -26.33
N ARG A 608 10.02 -38.32 -27.39
CA ARG A 608 8.61 -38.79 -27.38
C ARG A 608 7.60 -37.73 -26.92
N THR A 609 7.92 -36.46 -27.07
CA THR A 609 7.06 -35.33 -26.67
C THR A 609 6.34 -34.68 -27.85
N LEU A 610 6.44 -35.28 -29.05
CA LEU A 610 5.73 -34.87 -30.26
C LEU A 610 4.52 -35.77 -30.52
N ARG A 611 3.36 -35.15 -30.77
CA ARG A 611 2.12 -35.81 -31.22
C ARG A 611 1.63 -35.17 -32.51
N HIS A 612 1.26 -36.00 -33.48
CA HIS A 612 0.64 -35.56 -34.73
C HIS A 612 -0.87 -35.77 -34.67
N GLY A 613 -1.62 -34.72 -34.99
CA GLY A 613 -3.08 -34.75 -35.03
C GLY A 613 -3.68 -33.42 -34.64
N ARG A 614 -5.00 -33.28 -34.81
CA ARG A 614 -5.71 -32.07 -34.39
C ARG A 614 -5.88 -32.09 -32.88
N ALA A 615 -5.24 -31.17 -32.17
CA ALA A 615 -5.43 -31.08 -30.73
C ALA A 615 -6.88 -30.69 -30.40
N THR A 616 -7.39 -31.21 -29.30
CA THR A 616 -8.75 -30.90 -28.84
C THR A 616 -8.86 -29.48 -28.28
N THR A 617 -7.74 -28.91 -27.84
CA THR A 617 -7.64 -27.61 -27.17
C THR A 617 -6.48 -26.82 -27.77
N ARG A 618 -6.70 -25.53 -28.03
CA ARG A 618 -5.67 -24.58 -28.46
C ARG A 618 -5.06 -23.94 -27.23
N SER A 619 -3.82 -24.30 -26.91
CA SER A 619 -3.18 -23.77 -25.71
C SER A 619 -1.66 -23.75 -25.78
N VAL A 620 -1.07 -22.81 -25.04
CA VAL A 620 0.35 -22.80 -24.69
C VAL A 620 0.44 -22.90 -23.18
N VAL A 621 1.09 -23.96 -22.69
CA VAL A 621 1.40 -24.15 -21.27
C VAL A 621 2.88 -23.91 -21.07
N TYR A 622 3.25 -23.09 -20.10
CA TYR A 622 4.64 -22.83 -19.75
C TYR A 622 4.79 -22.78 -18.23
N ASP A 623 5.65 -23.64 -17.69
CA ASP A 623 5.86 -23.86 -16.26
C ASP A 623 4.54 -23.96 -15.44
N ARG A 624 4.12 -22.85 -14.80
CA ARG A 624 2.94 -22.76 -13.91
C ARG A 624 1.82 -21.89 -14.48
N ALA A 625 1.85 -21.62 -15.79
CA ALA A 625 0.90 -20.77 -16.48
C ALA A 625 0.32 -21.45 -17.73
N VAL A 626 -0.93 -21.14 -18.02
CA VAL A 626 -1.66 -21.64 -19.20
C VAL A 626 -2.27 -20.47 -19.94
N VAL A 627 -2.08 -20.44 -21.25
CA VAL A 627 -2.77 -19.53 -22.17
C VAL A 627 -3.65 -20.39 -23.08
N VAL A 628 -4.97 -20.24 -23.00
CA VAL A 628 -5.95 -21.13 -23.66
C VAL A 628 -7.14 -20.33 -24.19
N GLY A 629 -7.67 -20.69 -25.36
CA GLY A 629 -8.78 -19.93 -25.97
C GLY A 629 -8.92 -20.14 -27.47
N SER A 630 -9.54 -19.17 -28.12
CA SER A 630 -10.01 -19.30 -29.52
C SER A 630 -8.94 -19.14 -30.60
N SER A 631 -7.74 -18.65 -30.27
CA SER A 631 -6.67 -18.35 -31.23
C SER A 631 -5.72 -19.53 -31.32
N SER A 632 -5.30 -19.87 -32.54
CA SER A 632 -4.31 -20.92 -32.81
C SER A 632 -2.88 -20.40 -32.58
N PRO A 633 -2.09 -21.00 -31.67
CA PRO A 633 -0.70 -20.61 -31.44
C PRO A 633 0.24 -20.80 -32.65
N LEU A 634 -0.05 -21.73 -33.55
CA LEU A 634 0.78 -22.12 -34.70
C LEU A 634 0.21 -21.66 -36.04
N VAL A 635 -0.54 -20.56 -36.03
CA VAL A 635 -1.14 -19.95 -37.23
C VAL A 635 -0.70 -18.48 -37.28
N ARG A 636 -0.10 -18.06 -38.39
CA ARG A 636 0.47 -16.73 -38.58
C ARG A 636 0.06 -16.23 -39.97
N ARG A 637 -1.15 -15.66 -40.05
CA ARG A 637 -1.70 -15.18 -41.31
C ARG A 637 -0.94 -13.97 -41.83
N SER A 638 -0.09 -14.21 -42.82
CA SER A 638 0.77 -13.26 -43.52
C SER A 638 0.04 -12.35 -44.52
N HIS A 639 -1.18 -12.71 -44.93
CA HIS A 639 -2.05 -11.88 -45.78
C HIS A 639 -3.37 -11.53 -45.06
N ARG A 640 -3.38 -10.39 -44.37
CA ARG A 640 -4.58 -9.83 -43.73
C ARG A 640 -5.56 -9.33 -44.79
N THR A 641 -6.77 -9.88 -44.79
CA THR A 641 -7.93 -9.22 -45.41
C THR A 641 -8.61 -8.32 -44.37
N ASP A 642 -9.33 -7.26 -44.79
CA ASP A 642 -10.09 -6.35 -43.90
C ASP A 642 -11.03 -7.08 -42.91
N ALA A 643 -11.39 -8.34 -43.22
CA ALA A 643 -12.20 -9.20 -42.37
C ALA A 643 -11.47 -9.67 -41.08
N ASP A 644 -10.13 -9.81 -41.09
CA ASP A 644 -9.35 -10.34 -39.97
C ASP A 644 -9.01 -9.29 -38.89
N LEU A 645 -9.27 -8.00 -39.14
CA LEU A 645 -8.84 -6.87 -38.29
C LEU A 645 -9.66 -6.68 -37.00
N LEU A 646 -10.83 -7.33 -36.88
CA LEU A 646 -11.72 -7.31 -35.71
C LEU A 646 -12.30 -8.72 -35.50
N SER A 647 -11.43 -9.70 -35.25
CA SER A 647 -11.80 -11.11 -35.23
C SER A 647 -12.41 -11.56 -33.88
N GLY A 648 -12.51 -10.67 -32.89
CA GLY A 648 -13.22 -10.93 -31.63
C GLY A 648 -12.76 -12.22 -30.97
N HIS A 649 -11.44 -12.39 -30.87
CA HIS A 649 -10.82 -13.51 -30.17
C HIS A 649 -10.82 -13.25 -28.67
N VAL A 650 -11.07 -14.31 -27.91
CA VAL A 650 -10.94 -14.35 -26.46
C VAL A 650 -10.07 -15.54 -26.08
N GLY A 651 -9.23 -15.32 -25.08
CA GLY A 651 -8.51 -16.35 -24.36
C GLY A 651 -8.41 -16.04 -22.88
N LEU A 652 -8.01 -17.06 -22.12
CA LEU A 652 -7.74 -16.98 -20.70
C LEU A 652 -6.26 -17.19 -20.47
N HIS A 653 -5.67 -16.32 -19.65
CA HIS A 653 -4.34 -16.49 -19.10
C HIS A 653 -4.47 -16.85 -17.63
N ILE A 654 -4.09 -18.08 -17.30
CA ILE A 654 -4.33 -18.71 -16.01
C ILE A 654 -3.00 -18.97 -15.33
N LEU A 655 -2.78 -18.37 -14.17
CA LEU A 655 -1.61 -18.61 -13.33
C LEU A 655 -2.00 -19.54 -12.18
N GLY A 656 -1.42 -20.74 -12.16
CA GLY A 656 -1.69 -21.73 -11.11
C GLY A 656 -1.06 -23.08 -11.44
N ALA A 657 -0.23 -23.59 -10.53
CA ALA A 657 0.48 -24.85 -10.73
C ALA A 657 -0.47 -26.04 -10.85
N ASP A 658 -1.46 -26.14 -9.95
CA ASP A 658 -2.44 -27.24 -9.96
C ASP A 658 -3.36 -27.19 -11.18
N PHE A 659 -3.65 -25.99 -11.69
CA PHE A 659 -4.40 -25.85 -12.94
C PHE A 659 -3.55 -26.30 -14.12
N ALA A 660 -2.29 -25.84 -14.22
CA ALA A 660 -1.39 -26.22 -15.30
C ALA A 660 -1.23 -27.74 -15.36
N ALA A 661 -0.97 -28.40 -14.23
CA ALA A 661 -0.85 -29.86 -14.13
C ALA A 661 -2.12 -30.59 -14.60
N ARG A 662 -3.30 -30.19 -14.12
CA ARG A 662 -4.58 -30.78 -14.55
C ARG A 662 -4.86 -30.55 -16.04
N HIS A 663 -4.59 -29.34 -16.54
CA HIS A 663 -4.78 -29.00 -17.95
C HIS A 663 -3.87 -29.84 -18.84
N THR A 664 -2.59 -29.99 -18.47
CA THR A 664 -1.66 -30.85 -19.21
C THR A 664 -2.02 -32.32 -19.14
N HIS A 665 -2.59 -32.78 -18.02
CA HIS A 665 -3.12 -34.14 -17.90
C HIS A 665 -4.25 -34.39 -18.91
N GLU A 666 -5.18 -33.45 -19.07
CA GLU A 666 -6.24 -33.52 -20.10
C GLU A 666 -5.70 -33.49 -21.53
N LEU A 667 -4.53 -32.86 -21.76
CA LEU A 667 -3.80 -32.93 -23.01
C LEU A 667 -3.03 -34.26 -23.20
N GLY A 668 -3.10 -35.14 -22.20
CA GLY A 668 -2.42 -36.43 -22.14
C GLY A 668 -0.92 -36.34 -21.81
N ILE A 669 -0.48 -35.27 -21.15
CA ILE A 669 0.89 -35.08 -20.65
C ILE A 669 0.88 -35.35 -19.15
N ALA A 670 1.22 -36.58 -18.75
CA ALA A 670 1.05 -37.04 -17.37
C ALA A 670 2.11 -36.48 -16.38
N ASP A 671 3.34 -36.24 -16.85
CA ASP A 671 4.48 -35.89 -15.98
C ASP A 671 4.83 -34.39 -16.01
N TRP A 672 3.83 -33.50 -16.11
CA TRP A 672 4.09 -32.06 -16.26
C TRP A 672 4.87 -31.45 -15.09
N HIS A 673 4.74 -32.00 -13.88
CA HIS A 673 5.60 -31.70 -12.73
C HIS A 673 6.45 -32.92 -12.28
N GLY A 674 6.43 -34.02 -13.05
CA GLY A 674 6.78 -35.37 -12.61
C GLY A 674 5.63 -36.01 -11.83
N ALA A 675 5.68 -37.32 -11.55
CA ALA A 675 4.91 -37.88 -10.44
C ALA A 675 5.08 -36.94 -9.23
N PRO A 676 4.06 -36.74 -8.35
CA PRO A 676 4.39 -36.22 -7.03
C PRO A 676 5.50 -37.15 -6.58
N ALA A 677 6.67 -36.59 -6.26
CA ALA A 677 7.69 -37.42 -5.66
C ALA A 677 6.94 -38.15 -4.54
N GLU A 678 6.86 -39.50 -4.62
CA GLU A 678 6.52 -40.33 -3.46
C GLU A 678 7.12 -39.61 -2.30
N ASP A 679 6.28 -39.12 -1.37
CA ASP A 679 6.65 -38.32 -0.21
C ASP A 679 8.14 -38.44 -0.03
N THR A 680 8.91 -37.58 -0.71
CA THR A 680 10.33 -37.52 -0.44
C THR A 680 10.18 -36.85 0.87
N PRO A 681 10.25 -37.61 2.00
CA PRO A 681 9.73 -37.16 3.27
C PRO A 681 10.31 -35.79 3.37
N THR A 682 9.43 -34.77 3.30
CA THR A 682 9.84 -33.37 3.12
C THR A 682 10.89 -33.24 4.15
N ALA A 683 12.18 -33.23 3.75
CA ALA A 683 13.26 -33.68 4.64
C ALA A 683 12.96 -32.99 5.93
N PRO A 684 12.58 -33.74 7.00
CA PRO A 684 11.87 -33.12 8.09
C PRO A 684 12.69 -31.92 8.43
N ALA A 685 12.00 -30.81 8.62
CA ALA A 685 12.66 -29.59 8.97
C ALA A 685 13.59 -29.80 10.18
N GLU A 686 13.69 -30.98 10.82
CA GLU A 686 14.80 -31.56 11.59
C GLU A 686 16.19 -30.95 11.32
N ALA A 687 16.68 -30.84 10.08
CA ALA A 687 18.00 -30.20 9.85
C ALA A 687 18.00 -28.66 10.06
N GLY A 688 16.82 -28.03 10.00
CA GLY A 688 16.55 -26.66 10.43
C GLY A 688 15.94 -26.56 11.84
N GLN A 689 15.55 -27.68 12.46
CA GLN A 689 14.82 -27.69 13.72
C GLN A 689 15.79 -27.57 14.89
N ASP A 690 16.94 -28.23 14.81
CA ASP A 690 18.07 -27.92 15.69
C ASP A 690 18.75 -26.61 15.31
N ARG A 691 18.70 -26.22 14.02
CA ARG A 691 19.33 -25.00 13.55
C ARG A 691 18.66 -23.75 14.10
N ALA A 692 17.34 -23.68 14.24
CA ALA A 692 16.70 -22.45 14.76
C ALA A 692 17.11 -22.10 16.21
N TRP A 693 17.30 -23.10 17.09
CA TRP A 693 17.80 -22.85 18.44
C TRP A 693 19.30 -22.51 18.42
N ALA A 694 20.07 -23.19 17.57
CA ALA A 694 21.49 -22.90 17.36
C ALA A 694 21.72 -21.51 16.75
N ASP A 695 20.86 -21.07 15.83
CA ASP A 695 20.85 -19.77 15.17
C ASP A 695 20.57 -18.69 16.20
N LEU A 696 19.55 -18.88 17.06
CA LEU A 696 19.29 -17.94 18.16
C LEU A 696 20.48 -17.88 19.16
N ASP A 697 21.12 -19.01 19.46
CA ASP A 697 22.32 -19.06 20.31
C ASP A 697 23.55 -18.41 19.65
N GLU A 698 23.71 -18.53 18.33
CA GLU A 698 24.75 -17.89 17.55
C GLU A 698 24.52 -16.38 17.45
N LEU A 699 23.27 -15.97 17.23
CA LEU A 699 22.84 -14.57 17.20
C LEU A 699 22.96 -13.89 18.56
N LEU A 700 22.74 -14.62 19.67
CA LEU A 700 22.98 -14.10 21.02
C LEU A 700 24.47 -13.83 21.28
N ARG A 701 25.37 -14.60 20.65
CA ARG A 701 26.82 -14.43 20.74
C ARG A 701 27.37 -13.41 19.73
N ALA A 702 26.58 -13.04 18.72
CA ALA A 702 26.98 -12.06 17.73
C ALA A 702 27.01 -10.64 18.34
N PRO A 703 28.16 -9.95 18.37
CA PRO A 703 28.30 -8.63 18.99
C PRO A 703 27.55 -7.51 18.24
N GLU A 704 27.05 -7.78 17.02
CA GLU A 704 26.51 -6.77 16.10
C GLU A 704 24.98 -6.73 16.01
N LEU A 705 24.24 -7.69 16.59
CA LEU A 705 22.78 -7.70 16.50
C LEU A 705 22.10 -6.78 17.53
N ARG A 706 21.15 -5.97 17.07
CA ARG A 706 20.28 -5.21 17.98
C ARG A 706 19.34 -6.20 18.68
N ARG A 707 19.32 -6.22 20.03
CA ARG A 707 18.43 -7.10 20.85
C ARG A 707 16.95 -7.13 20.37
N ALA A 708 16.47 -6.08 19.73
CA ALA A 708 15.14 -6.01 19.12
C ALA A 708 14.89 -7.03 17.98
N GLU A 709 15.90 -7.30 17.15
CA GLU A 709 15.82 -8.28 16.06
C GLU A 709 15.84 -9.70 16.61
N LEU A 710 16.70 -9.94 17.62
CA LEU A 710 16.76 -11.21 18.36
C LEU A 710 15.43 -11.54 19.05
N ARG A 711 14.75 -10.54 19.65
CA ARG A 711 13.39 -10.71 20.18
C ARG A 711 12.39 -11.19 19.13
N GLY A 712 12.33 -10.51 17.99
CA GLY A 712 11.39 -10.84 16.92
C GLY A 712 11.62 -12.25 16.35
N GLN A 713 12.87 -12.72 16.33
CA GLN A 713 13.19 -14.09 15.97
C GLN A 713 12.84 -15.08 17.08
N ALA A 714 13.20 -14.80 18.34
CA ALA A 714 12.89 -15.64 19.48
C ALA A 714 11.38 -15.89 19.63
N VAL A 715 10.54 -14.85 19.49
CA VAL A 715 9.07 -14.97 19.54
C VAL A 715 8.55 -15.83 18.38
N ARG A 716 9.03 -15.62 17.16
CA ARG A 716 8.64 -16.46 16.00
C ARG A 716 9.01 -17.92 16.21
N THR A 717 10.20 -18.18 16.74
CA THR A 717 10.65 -19.54 17.06
C THR A 717 9.80 -20.16 18.16
N LEU A 718 9.49 -19.43 19.25
CA LEU A 718 8.64 -19.95 20.33
C LEU A 718 7.19 -20.23 19.88
N LEU A 719 6.63 -19.43 18.96
CA LEU A 719 5.29 -19.66 18.40
C LEU A 719 5.23 -20.85 17.45
N ALA A 720 6.35 -21.19 16.81
CA ALA A 720 6.46 -22.29 15.86
C ALA A 720 6.88 -23.63 16.52
N ARG A 721 7.15 -23.66 17.83
CA ARG A 721 7.77 -24.80 18.54
C ARG A 721 6.99 -25.28 19.76
N SER A 722 7.28 -26.51 20.19
CA SER A 722 6.60 -27.13 21.34
C SER A 722 7.13 -26.59 22.67
N ARG A 723 6.23 -26.38 23.63
CA ARG A 723 6.57 -25.94 25.00
C ARG A 723 7.29 -27.00 25.83
N GLU A 724 7.28 -28.26 25.36
CA GLU A 724 7.95 -29.38 26.02
C GLU A 724 9.47 -29.40 25.76
N GLU A 725 9.95 -28.63 24.78
CA GLU A 725 11.38 -28.53 24.45
C GLU A 725 12.16 -27.74 25.54
N PRO A 726 13.31 -28.24 26.03
CA PRO A 726 14.12 -27.54 27.04
C PRO A 726 14.56 -26.12 26.61
N GLN A 727 14.90 -25.96 25.33
CA GLN A 727 15.31 -24.69 24.72
C GLN A 727 14.18 -23.68 24.69
N TRP A 728 12.93 -24.13 24.57
CA TRP A 728 11.75 -23.28 24.59
C TRP A 728 11.68 -22.49 25.90
N ARG A 729 11.86 -23.18 27.04
CA ARG A 729 11.86 -22.54 28.37
C ARG A 729 13.00 -21.56 28.54
N ARG A 730 14.20 -21.91 28.07
CA ARG A 730 15.37 -21.02 28.12
C ARG A 730 15.12 -19.72 27.37
N TRP A 731 14.55 -19.79 26.16
CA TRP A 731 14.26 -18.61 25.34
C TRP A 731 13.04 -17.82 25.83
N ALA A 732 12.04 -18.48 26.41
CA ALA A 732 10.94 -17.79 27.10
C ALA A 732 11.45 -17.01 28.33
N ASN A 733 12.33 -17.62 29.15
CA ASN A 733 13.00 -16.93 30.25
C ASN A 733 13.86 -15.76 29.75
N TRP A 734 14.59 -15.94 28.65
CA TRP A 734 15.37 -14.86 28.04
C TRP A 734 14.49 -13.69 27.60
N LEU A 735 13.30 -13.93 27.03
CA LEU A 735 12.34 -12.87 26.69
C LEU A 735 11.80 -12.14 27.92
N VAL A 736 11.54 -12.86 29.02
CA VAL A 736 11.16 -12.26 30.30
C VAL A 736 12.27 -11.34 30.81
N GLU A 737 13.53 -11.81 30.80
CA GLU A 737 14.69 -11.02 31.23
C GLU A 737 14.95 -9.82 30.32
N ASP A 738 14.81 -9.98 29.01
CA ASP A 738 14.96 -8.87 28.06
C ASP A 738 13.83 -7.83 28.21
N ALA A 739 12.58 -8.27 28.42
CA ALA A 739 11.46 -7.38 28.74
C ALA A 739 11.72 -6.62 30.06
N TRP A 740 12.22 -7.32 31.08
CA TRP A 740 12.59 -6.75 32.37
C TRP A 740 13.65 -5.64 32.23
N HIS A 741 14.75 -5.92 31.53
CA HIS A 741 15.83 -4.96 31.29
C HIS A 741 15.43 -3.78 30.39
N ARG A 742 14.35 -3.91 29.63
CA ARG A 742 13.77 -2.83 28.83
C ARG A 742 12.73 -1.99 29.56
N HIS A 743 12.47 -2.31 30.82
CA HIS A 743 11.39 -1.70 31.59
C HIS A 743 9.99 -1.97 30.99
N ALA A 744 9.83 -3.08 30.26
CA ALA A 744 8.55 -3.56 29.74
C ALA A 744 7.95 -4.58 30.73
N PHE A 745 7.58 -4.10 31.92
CA PHE A 745 7.09 -4.91 33.03
C PHE A 745 5.74 -5.57 32.75
N VAL A 746 4.86 -4.95 31.94
CA VAL A 746 3.61 -5.58 31.48
C VAL A 746 3.91 -6.76 30.56
N GLU A 747 4.86 -6.60 29.64
CA GLU A 747 5.31 -7.68 28.76
C GLU A 747 5.90 -8.84 29.58
N ALA A 748 6.75 -8.53 30.57
CA ALA A 748 7.29 -9.53 31.49
C ALA A 748 6.17 -10.26 32.26
N GLN A 749 5.19 -9.54 32.83
CA GLN A 749 4.05 -10.12 33.55
C GLN A 749 3.22 -11.08 32.69
N LEU A 750 3.07 -10.78 31.39
CA LEU A 750 2.33 -11.64 30.45
C LEU A 750 3.13 -12.89 30.05
N LEU A 751 4.46 -12.79 30.04
CA LEU A 751 5.35 -13.88 29.64
C LEU A 751 5.68 -14.83 30.80
N VAL A 752 5.73 -14.35 32.05
CA VAL A 752 6.08 -15.15 33.23
C VAL A 752 5.19 -16.39 33.46
N PRO A 753 3.85 -16.34 33.26
CA PRO A 753 3.01 -17.54 33.35
C PRO A 753 3.43 -18.65 32.37
N LEU A 754 4.06 -18.29 31.26
CA LEU A 754 4.52 -19.24 30.24
C LEU A 754 5.79 -19.99 30.65
N THR A 755 6.54 -19.48 31.63
CA THR A 755 7.79 -20.09 32.12
C THR A 755 7.55 -21.00 33.34
N ALA A 756 6.29 -21.18 33.76
CA ALA A 756 5.91 -21.93 34.97
C ALA A 756 6.64 -21.45 36.24
N GLY A 757 7.08 -20.17 36.27
CA GLY A 757 7.76 -19.58 37.42
C GLY A 757 9.19 -20.05 37.65
N THR A 758 9.82 -20.76 36.70
CA THR A 758 11.21 -21.25 36.85
C THR A 758 12.28 -20.23 36.44
N GLY A 759 11.89 -18.99 36.18
CA GLY A 759 12.78 -17.90 35.76
C GLY A 759 13.30 -17.05 36.93
N SER A 760 14.16 -16.09 36.62
CA SER A 760 14.73 -15.13 37.58
C SER A 760 13.72 -14.08 38.07
N VAL A 761 12.64 -13.86 37.31
CA VAL A 761 11.52 -12.96 37.64
C VAL A 761 10.29 -13.81 37.99
N SER A 762 9.77 -13.69 39.21
CA SER A 762 8.57 -14.38 39.65
C SER A 762 7.28 -13.68 39.18
N PRO A 763 6.12 -14.37 39.16
CA PRO A 763 4.83 -13.77 38.81
C PRO A 763 4.46 -12.59 39.73
N GLU A 764 4.79 -12.70 41.01
CA GLU A 764 4.53 -11.66 41.98
C GLU A 764 5.49 -10.49 41.75
N LEU A 765 6.79 -10.76 41.53
CA LEU A 765 7.82 -9.73 41.31
C LEU A 765 7.50 -8.89 40.07
N SER A 766 7.02 -9.56 39.01
CA SER A 766 6.58 -8.86 37.81
C SER A 766 5.33 -8.04 38.03
N ALA A 767 4.36 -8.54 38.81
CA ALA A 767 3.11 -7.82 39.08
C ALA A 767 3.34 -6.53 39.88
N VAL A 768 4.22 -6.54 40.88
CA VAL A 768 4.53 -5.32 41.67
C VAL A 768 5.31 -4.27 40.87
N ALA A 769 5.99 -4.66 39.77
CA ALA A 769 6.69 -3.73 38.89
C ALA A 769 5.77 -3.11 37.81
N VAL A 770 4.62 -3.72 37.52
CA VAL A 770 3.65 -3.22 36.51
C VAL A 770 3.28 -1.75 36.71
N PRO A 771 2.99 -1.23 37.93
CA PRO A 771 2.69 0.19 38.15
C PRO A 771 3.75 1.15 37.63
N VAL A 772 5.00 0.74 37.47
CA VAL A 772 6.04 1.61 36.89
C VAL A 772 5.78 1.91 35.41
N GLU A 773 5.19 0.95 34.69
CA GLU A 773 4.83 1.08 33.26
C GLU A 773 3.36 1.49 33.07
N LYS A 774 2.44 0.84 33.80
CA LYS A 774 0.99 0.93 33.60
C LYS A 774 0.25 0.78 34.93
N GLY A 775 -0.68 1.68 35.20
CA GLY A 775 -1.56 1.61 36.36
C GLY A 775 -2.81 2.49 36.16
N PRO A 776 -3.64 2.66 37.20
CA PRO A 776 -3.51 2.00 38.50
C PRO A 776 -3.82 0.50 38.39
N THR A 777 -3.09 -0.33 39.13
CA THR A 777 -3.29 -1.79 39.16
C THR A 777 -4.15 -2.24 40.35
N GLY A 778 -4.32 -1.39 41.37
CA GLY A 778 -5.22 -1.64 42.49
C GLY A 778 -4.89 -2.93 43.26
N ASP A 779 -5.90 -3.74 43.51
CA ASP A 779 -5.81 -4.99 44.29
C ASP A 779 -4.73 -5.95 43.77
N ALA A 780 -4.44 -5.93 42.46
CA ALA A 780 -3.40 -6.80 41.89
C ALA A 780 -2.00 -6.47 42.43
N LEU A 781 -1.69 -5.19 42.63
CA LEU A 781 -0.44 -4.77 43.29
C LEU A 781 -0.45 -5.18 44.75
N TYR A 782 -1.56 -4.97 45.45
CA TYR A 782 -1.69 -5.30 46.87
C TYR A 782 -1.46 -6.80 47.13
N TYR A 783 -2.18 -7.67 46.41
CA TYR A 783 -2.04 -9.12 46.58
C TYR A 783 -0.67 -9.65 46.13
N ALA A 784 -0.09 -9.10 45.07
CA ALA A 784 1.27 -9.47 44.67
C ALA A 784 2.30 -9.06 45.74
N ALA A 785 2.17 -7.85 46.30
CA ALA A 785 3.04 -7.37 47.36
C ALA A 785 2.97 -8.22 48.63
N LEU A 786 1.81 -8.79 48.97
CA LEU A 786 1.65 -9.75 50.08
C LEU A 786 2.31 -11.11 49.80
N GLY A 787 2.40 -11.53 48.53
CA GLY A 787 3.02 -12.79 48.12
C GLY A 787 4.55 -12.77 48.02
N LEU A 788 5.17 -11.59 48.02
CA LEU A 788 6.59 -11.35 47.78
C LEU A 788 7.55 -11.16 48.97
N PRO A 789 7.15 -10.82 50.22
CA PRO A 789 8.09 -10.11 51.09
C PRO A 789 8.92 -11.06 51.98
N ALA A 790 9.99 -11.64 51.42
CA ALA A 790 11.03 -12.30 52.21
C ALA A 790 12.40 -11.63 52.11
N ARG A 791 12.77 -11.07 50.96
CA ARG A 791 14.11 -10.47 50.73
C ARG A 791 14.10 -8.93 50.68
N PRO A 792 15.15 -8.25 51.16
CA PRO A 792 15.25 -6.80 51.10
C PRO A 792 15.11 -6.22 49.69
N GLU A 793 15.63 -6.90 48.68
CA GLU A 793 15.62 -6.43 47.29
C GLU A 793 14.21 -6.50 46.67
N GLU A 794 13.46 -7.55 46.97
CA GLU A 794 12.06 -7.73 46.54
C GLU A 794 11.16 -6.68 47.21
N ARG A 795 11.40 -6.38 48.50
CA ARG A 795 10.71 -5.31 49.22
C ARG A 795 10.95 -3.93 48.61
N ALA A 796 12.17 -3.66 48.13
CA ALA A 796 12.49 -2.41 47.44
C ALA A 796 11.77 -2.30 46.08
N VAL A 797 11.61 -3.40 45.36
CA VAL A 797 10.79 -3.43 44.13
C VAL A 797 9.31 -3.15 44.44
N CYS A 798 8.76 -3.75 45.51
CA CYS A 798 7.40 -3.43 45.97
C CYS A 798 7.24 -1.94 46.31
N LEU A 799 8.24 -1.34 46.97
CA LEU A 799 8.25 0.08 47.31
C LEU A 799 8.25 0.96 46.05
N ALA A 800 9.07 0.63 45.04
CA ALA A 800 9.05 1.34 43.75
C ALA A 800 7.69 1.21 43.04
N GLY A 801 7.07 0.03 43.06
CA GLY A 801 5.73 -0.20 42.55
C GLY A 801 4.66 0.63 43.26
N ALA A 802 4.71 0.69 44.60
CA ALA A 802 3.81 1.49 45.43
C ALA A 802 3.94 2.99 45.14
N ILE A 803 5.16 3.51 45.04
CA ILE A 803 5.42 4.91 44.69
C ILE A 803 4.93 5.21 43.28
N ALA A 804 5.14 4.31 42.32
CA ALA A 804 4.64 4.48 40.96
C ALA A 804 3.10 4.50 40.89
N GLU A 805 2.43 3.61 41.63
CA GLU A 805 0.97 3.58 41.76
C GLU A 805 0.43 4.91 42.27
N LEU A 806 1.06 5.48 43.30
CA LEU A 806 0.69 6.78 43.88
C LEU A 806 0.97 7.94 42.93
N LEU A 807 2.23 8.07 42.48
CA LEU A 807 2.69 9.27 41.76
C LEU A 807 2.31 9.29 40.28
N LEU A 808 2.33 8.15 39.59
CA LEU A 808 2.04 8.12 38.15
C LEU A 808 0.55 7.95 37.86
N TRP A 809 -0.20 7.33 38.76
CA TRP A 809 -1.57 6.91 38.50
C TRP A 809 -2.60 7.35 39.54
N GLY A 810 -2.17 7.83 40.72
CA GLY A 810 -3.08 8.22 41.79
C GLY A 810 -3.85 7.04 42.38
N GLY A 811 -3.28 5.83 42.34
CA GLY A 811 -3.91 4.63 42.88
C GLY A 811 -3.69 4.49 44.38
N ARG A 812 -4.79 4.34 45.14
CA ARG A 812 -4.74 4.20 46.61
C ARG A 812 -3.98 2.95 47.09
N ALA A 813 -3.99 1.87 46.30
CA ALA A 813 -3.34 0.61 46.65
C ALA A 813 -1.83 0.77 46.95
N GLY A 814 -1.17 1.78 46.38
CA GLY A 814 0.22 2.09 46.70
C GLY A 814 0.40 2.55 48.16
N ALA A 815 -0.57 3.28 48.73
CA ALA A 815 -0.52 3.67 50.14
C ALA A 815 -0.73 2.47 51.07
N ASP A 816 -1.63 1.56 50.70
CA ASP A 816 -1.87 0.33 51.46
C ASP A 816 -0.63 -0.58 51.44
N VAL A 817 0.02 -0.74 50.28
CA VAL A 817 1.29 -1.48 50.16
C VAL A 817 2.42 -0.80 50.93
N TYR A 818 2.52 0.54 50.87
CA TYR A 818 3.52 1.27 51.65
C TYR A 818 3.34 1.05 53.16
N ALA A 819 2.09 1.10 53.65
CA ALA A 819 1.78 0.86 55.06
C ALA A 819 2.17 -0.55 55.51
N GLU A 820 1.87 -1.57 54.71
CA GLU A 820 2.28 -2.97 54.98
C GLU A 820 3.80 -3.15 54.98
N LEU A 821 4.50 -2.53 54.01
CA LEU A 821 5.96 -2.57 53.95
C LEU A 821 6.61 -1.91 55.18
N SER A 822 6.06 -0.78 55.63
CA SER A 822 6.58 0.01 56.75
C SER A 822 6.19 -0.53 58.14
N ALA A 823 5.07 -1.26 58.26
CA ALA A 823 4.61 -1.86 59.52
C ALA A 823 5.35 -3.17 59.90
N GLY A 824 6.00 -3.83 58.93
CA GLY A 824 6.67 -5.12 59.13
C GLY A 824 7.96 -5.03 59.98
N ALA A 825 7.84 -5.20 61.30
CA ALA A 825 8.94 -5.12 62.28
C ALA A 825 9.99 -6.26 62.24
N THR A 826 9.89 -7.21 61.30
CA THR A 826 10.76 -8.41 61.23
C THR A 826 11.53 -8.58 59.91
N GLY A 827 11.43 -7.60 59.00
CA GLY A 827 12.12 -7.63 57.70
C GLY A 827 13.43 -6.84 57.66
N ALA A 828 14.27 -7.13 56.66
CA ALA A 828 15.47 -6.34 56.35
C ALA A 828 15.11 -4.87 56.01
N PRO A 829 15.97 -3.90 56.36
CA PRO A 829 15.68 -2.47 56.20
C PRO A 829 15.48 -2.08 54.74
N LEU A 830 14.47 -1.25 54.47
CA LEU A 830 14.23 -0.64 53.16
C LEU A 830 15.24 0.49 52.90
N PRO A 831 15.53 0.85 51.62
CA PRO A 831 16.40 1.97 51.30
C PRO A 831 15.84 3.28 51.83
N ALA A 832 16.65 4.05 52.57
CA ALA A 832 16.17 5.14 53.40
C ALA A 832 15.58 6.29 52.58
N VAL A 833 16.22 6.63 51.45
CA VAL A 833 15.76 7.73 50.58
C VAL A 833 14.51 7.34 49.82
N TRP A 834 14.37 6.06 49.45
CA TRP A 834 13.14 5.53 48.87
C TRP A 834 11.96 5.51 49.85
N CYS A 835 12.21 5.25 51.14
CA CYS A 835 11.19 5.40 52.18
C CYS A 835 10.74 6.86 52.30
N GLU A 836 11.67 7.82 52.36
CA GLU A 836 11.36 9.25 52.40
C GLU A 836 10.49 9.68 51.19
N LEU A 837 10.83 9.19 49.99
CA LEU A 837 10.02 9.41 48.79
C LEU A 837 8.63 8.76 48.90
N GLY A 838 8.54 7.56 49.47
CA GLY A 838 7.29 6.86 49.76
C GLY A 838 6.37 7.64 50.70
N GLU A 839 6.90 8.14 51.83
CA GLU A 839 6.15 8.96 52.78
C GLU A 839 5.60 10.22 52.12
N ARG A 840 6.41 10.90 51.31
CA ARG A 840 5.97 12.10 50.57
C ARG A 840 4.97 11.78 49.47
N ALA A 841 5.09 10.63 48.81
CA ALA A 841 4.12 10.18 47.82
C ALA A 841 2.75 9.88 48.45
N VAL A 842 2.74 9.26 49.64
CA VAL A 842 1.51 9.02 50.42
C VAL A 842 0.89 10.35 50.84
N ALA A 843 1.67 11.25 51.46
CA ALA A 843 1.17 12.56 51.88
C ALA A 843 0.63 13.39 50.70
N HIS A 844 1.28 13.31 49.53
CA HIS A 844 0.78 13.92 48.30
C HIS A 844 -0.57 13.33 47.89
N HIS A 845 -0.67 12.00 47.82
CA HIS A 845 -1.90 11.32 47.43
C HIS A 845 -3.05 11.57 48.41
N GLU A 846 -2.79 11.61 49.72
CA GLU A 846 -3.81 11.95 50.72
C GLU A 846 -4.33 13.40 50.58
N ALA A 847 -3.46 14.33 50.18
CA ALA A 847 -3.82 15.73 49.98
C ALA A 847 -4.56 15.97 48.65
N THR A 848 -4.14 15.32 47.56
CA THR A 848 -4.64 15.63 46.21
C THR A 848 -5.60 14.57 45.65
N GLY A 849 -5.46 13.31 46.07
CA GLY A 849 -6.15 12.15 45.49
C GLY A 849 -5.80 11.90 44.02
N GLN A 850 -4.77 12.55 43.47
CA GLN A 850 -4.47 12.57 42.04
C GLN A 850 -3.04 12.15 41.73
N ALA A 851 -2.83 11.71 40.49
CA ALA A 851 -1.50 11.50 39.94
C ALA A 851 -0.76 12.83 39.73
N LEU A 852 0.57 12.77 39.73
CA LEU A 852 1.40 13.93 39.46
C LEU A 852 1.19 14.41 38.00
N PRO A 853 0.91 15.70 37.76
CA PRO A 853 0.72 16.24 36.41
C PRO A 853 2.08 16.42 35.69
N LEU A 854 2.78 15.31 35.42
CA LEU A 854 4.15 15.27 34.87
C LEU A 854 4.32 16.09 33.59
N ARG A 855 3.32 16.10 32.70
CA ARG A 855 3.39 16.90 31.46
C ARG A 855 3.39 18.40 31.73
N ARG A 856 2.59 18.86 32.70
CA ARG A 856 2.50 20.27 33.08
C ARG A 856 3.81 20.71 33.74
N LEU A 857 4.28 19.93 34.71
CA LEU A 857 5.56 20.18 35.39
C LEU A 857 6.75 20.15 34.42
N ALA A 858 6.74 19.25 33.43
CA ALA A 858 7.76 19.21 32.38
C ALA A 858 7.69 20.43 31.44
N SER A 859 6.49 20.88 31.06
CA SER A 859 6.33 22.06 30.21
C SER A 859 6.75 23.35 30.91
N GLU A 860 6.53 23.44 32.22
CA GLU A 860 6.96 24.56 33.05
C GLU A 860 8.49 24.60 33.15
N ALA A 861 9.13 23.47 33.43
CA ALA A 861 10.59 23.36 33.45
C ALA A 861 11.25 23.68 32.09
N GLU A 862 10.64 23.24 30.98
CA GLU A 862 11.13 23.53 29.62
C GLU A 862 10.99 25.02 29.28
N ARG A 863 9.89 25.67 29.70
CA ARG A 863 9.71 27.11 29.52
C ARG A 863 10.81 27.89 30.26
N THR A 864 11.08 27.56 31.52
CA THR A 864 12.14 28.20 32.31
C THR A 864 13.50 28.11 31.62
N ARG A 865 13.85 26.95 31.06
CA ARG A 865 15.12 26.77 30.32
C ARG A 865 15.20 27.59 29.03
N ARG A 866 14.09 27.71 28.30
CA ARG A 866 14.06 28.53 27.08
C ARG A 866 14.27 30.00 27.39
N VAL A 867 13.72 30.48 28.50
CA VAL A 867 14.01 31.82 29.03
C VAL A 867 15.51 31.98 29.30
N GLU A 868 16.12 31.04 30.02
CA GLU A 868 17.57 31.07 30.29
C GLU A 868 18.45 30.96 29.03
N GLN A 869 18.01 30.21 28.01
CA GLN A 869 18.71 30.11 26.73
C GLN A 869 18.66 31.42 25.96
N VAL A 870 17.50 32.07 25.91
CA VAL A 870 17.32 33.39 25.30
C VAL A 870 18.20 34.42 26.01
N ASP A 871 18.20 34.43 27.34
CA ASP A 871 19.00 35.39 28.13
C ASP A 871 20.51 35.21 27.90
N ARG A 872 20.98 33.96 27.80
CA ARG A 872 22.39 33.66 27.47
C ARG A 872 22.76 34.10 26.05
N ALA A 873 21.93 33.77 25.05
CA ALA A 873 22.19 34.13 23.66
C ALA A 873 22.23 35.65 23.46
N ARG A 874 21.32 36.36 24.13
CA ARG A 874 21.29 37.83 24.14
C ARG A 874 22.52 38.45 24.80
N SER A 875 22.92 37.92 25.96
CA SER A 875 24.12 38.39 26.66
C SER A 875 25.39 38.18 25.82
N ALA A 876 25.50 37.03 25.14
CA ALA A 876 26.61 36.74 24.24
C ALA A 876 26.63 37.67 23.01
N LEU A 877 25.47 37.97 22.43
CA LEU A 877 25.32 38.89 21.31
C LEU A 877 25.72 40.33 21.68
N ALA A 878 25.25 40.84 22.82
CA ALA A 878 25.64 42.16 23.33
C ALA A 878 27.16 42.27 23.49
N GLN A 879 27.78 41.28 24.15
CA GLN A 879 29.23 41.24 24.34
C GLN A 879 29.99 41.23 23.00
N ARG A 880 29.52 40.45 22.01
CA ARG A 880 30.17 40.35 20.70
C ARG A 880 30.11 41.66 19.92
N ILE A 881 29.05 42.45 20.07
CA ILE A 881 28.92 43.79 19.47
C ILE A 881 29.87 44.77 20.15
N ASP A 882 29.97 44.73 21.47
CA ASP A 882 30.92 45.57 22.22
C ASP A 882 32.38 45.24 21.85
N ASP A 883 32.71 43.96 21.65
CA ASP A 883 34.03 43.52 21.16
C ASP A 883 34.30 43.89 19.69
N PHE A 884 33.25 44.20 18.93
CA PHE A 884 33.34 44.63 17.53
C PHE A 884 33.52 46.15 17.39
N ARG A 885 33.05 46.94 18.36
CA ARG A 885 33.14 48.41 18.37
C ARG A 885 34.57 48.97 18.21
N PRO A 886 35.64 48.35 18.78
CA PRO A 886 37.02 48.82 18.55
C PRO A 886 37.55 48.58 17.13
N ALA A 887 36.87 47.77 16.30
CA ALA A 887 37.31 47.44 14.93
C ALA A 887 37.35 48.66 14.01
N ARG A 888 36.75 49.80 14.42
CA ARG A 888 36.94 51.11 13.78
C ARG A 888 38.41 51.44 13.52
N GLN A 889 39.29 51.08 14.45
CA GLN A 889 40.73 51.39 14.39
C GLN A 889 41.48 50.56 13.34
N THR A 890 40.85 49.52 12.79
CA THR A 890 41.45 48.62 11.79
C THR A 890 41.48 49.23 10.38
N PHE A 891 40.71 50.29 10.12
CA PHE A 891 40.69 50.98 8.83
C PHE A 891 41.81 52.04 8.74
N ALA A 892 42.52 52.08 7.61
CA ALA A 892 43.53 53.11 7.30
C ALA A 892 43.06 54.12 6.24
N PHE A 893 41.77 54.09 5.86
CA PHE A 893 41.20 54.91 4.79
C PHE A 893 39.81 55.43 5.16
N ARG A 894 39.41 56.57 4.58
CA ARG A 894 38.19 57.31 4.95
C ARG A 894 36.89 56.52 4.74
N GLY A 895 36.79 55.74 3.66
CA GLY A 895 35.61 54.91 3.37
C GLY A 895 35.35 53.84 4.45
N GLY A 896 36.39 53.28 5.06
CA GLY A 896 36.26 52.29 6.13
C GLY A 896 35.80 52.90 7.46
N TYR A 897 36.29 54.09 7.80
CA TYR A 897 35.78 54.84 8.95
C TYR A 897 34.29 55.20 8.76
N TYR A 898 33.92 55.69 7.57
CA TYR A 898 32.53 56.02 7.25
C TYR A 898 31.61 54.79 7.37
N LEU A 899 32.01 53.64 6.82
CA LEU A 899 31.27 52.38 6.95
C LEU A 899 31.02 52.00 8.42
N HIS A 900 32.08 51.99 9.23
CA HIS A 900 31.96 51.62 10.65
C HIS A 900 31.09 52.60 11.43
N ASP A 901 31.24 53.91 11.16
CA ASP A 901 30.46 54.96 11.81
C ASP A 901 28.97 54.86 11.44
N GLN A 902 28.63 54.46 10.21
CA GLN A 902 27.25 54.22 9.79
C GLN A 902 26.63 52.96 10.40
N LEU A 903 27.42 51.88 10.55
CA LEU A 903 26.94 50.66 11.22
C LEU A 903 26.56 50.90 12.68
N PHE A 904 27.25 51.81 13.36
CA PHE A 904 27.02 52.19 14.76
C PHE A 904 26.31 53.55 14.93
N ALA A 905 25.77 54.13 13.86
CA ALA A 905 24.94 55.33 13.95
C ALA A 905 23.64 55.05 14.74
N ALA A 906 22.87 56.10 15.07
CA ALA A 906 21.64 55.97 15.85
C ALA A 906 20.65 54.96 15.23
N ASP A 907 20.55 54.93 13.90
CA ASP A 907 19.73 53.97 13.14
C ASP A 907 20.56 52.87 12.43
N GLY A 908 21.84 52.75 12.80
CA GLY A 908 22.78 51.79 12.26
C GLY A 908 22.39 50.34 12.58
N LEU A 909 22.82 49.41 11.73
CA LEU A 909 22.50 47.99 11.88
C LEU A 909 22.99 47.43 13.24
N MET A 910 24.20 47.76 13.67
CA MET A 910 24.77 47.24 14.92
C MET A 910 24.07 47.82 16.15
N THR A 911 23.66 49.09 16.09
CA THR A 911 22.88 49.75 17.15
C THR A 911 21.50 49.11 17.32
N ARG A 912 20.83 48.77 16.20
CA ARG A 912 19.53 48.07 16.22
C ARG A 912 19.64 46.65 16.78
N ILE A 913 20.70 45.91 16.42
CA ILE A 913 20.96 44.57 16.98
C ILE A 913 21.26 44.67 18.49
N GLN A 914 22.07 45.65 18.90
CA GLN A 914 22.41 45.89 20.31
C GLN A 914 21.17 46.21 21.16
N ALA A 915 20.25 47.04 20.63
CA ALA A 915 19.01 47.35 21.32
C ALA A 915 18.14 46.11 21.61
N VAL A 916 18.12 45.13 20.70
CA VAL A 916 17.43 43.85 20.91
C VAL A 916 18.17 42.97 21.93
N ALA A 917 19.50 42.96 21.90
CA ALA A 917 20.29 42.23 22.88
C ALA A 917 20.06 42.75 24.30
N GLU A 918 19.93 44.06 24.49
CA GLU A 918 19.83 44.73 25.81
C GLU A 918 18.39 44.94 26.33
N ALA A 919 17.36 44.90 25.48
CA ALA A 919 15.99 45.24 25.87
C ALA A 919 15.32 44.23 26.85
N LEU A 920 15.18 44.59 28.13
CA LEU A 920 14.49 43.79 29.15
C LEU A 920 13.04 44.29 29.31
N GLY A 921 12.04 43.47 28.96
CA GLY A 921 10.64 43.70 29.34
C GLY A 921 9.57 43.59 28.24
N PRO A 922 8.30 43.90 28.56
CA PRO A 922 7.19 43.85 27.61
C PRO A 922 7.35 44.95 26.55
N GLY A 923 7.70 44.52 25.33
CA GLY A 923 8.04 45.38 24.18
C GLY A 923 9.12 44.77 23.29
N THR A 924 9.91 43.82 23.80
CA THR A 924 11.00 43.18 23.06
C THR A 924 10.53 42.37 21.85
N ALA A 925 9.31 41.84 21.87
CA ALA A 925 8.74 41.09 20.74
C ALA A 925 8.54 41.94 19.47
N ASP A 926 7.98 43.15 19.61
CA ASP A 926 7.79 44.09 18.50
C ASP A 926 9.14 44.60 17.96
N THR A 927 10.12 44.81 18.84
CA THR A 927 11.49 45.18 18.46
C THR A 927 12.19 44.04 17.69
N CYS A 928 11.98 42.78 18.06
CA CYS A 928 12.54 41.62 17.35
C CYS A 928 11.92 41.40 15.97
N GLU A 929 10.61 41.60 15.84
CA GLU A 929 9.92 41.49 14.54
C GLU A 929 10.44 42.55 13.56
N LYS A 930 10.57 43.80 14.02
CA LYS A 930 11.16 44.90 13.25
C LYS A 930 12.62 44.64 12.89
N LEU A 931 13.41 44.10 13.81
CA LEU A 931 14.80 43.74 13.53
C LEU A 931 14.87 42.65 12.46
N GLY A 932 14.11 41.57 12.60
CA GLY A 932 14.08 40.45 11.65
C GLY A 932 13.78 40.87 10.21
N ALA A 933 12.87 41.84 10.02
CA ALA A 933 12.55 42.39 8.70
C ALA A 933 13.67 43.25 8.08
N THR A 934 14.62 43.74 8.88
CA THR A 934 15.68 44.66 8.45
C THR A 934 17.08 44.03 8.39
N LEU A 935 17.24 42.79 8.86
CA LEU A 935 18.50 42.06 8.72
C LEU A 935 18.74 41.71 7.24
N PRO A 936 19.97 41.86 6.72
CA PRO A 936 20.30 41.48 5.34
C PRO A 936 19.88 40.02 5.05
N SER A 937 19.33 39.71 3.87
CA SER A 937 18.68 38.40 3.63
C SER A 937 19.61 37.31 3.04
N GLY A 938 20.93 37.56 3.01
CA GLY A 938 21.93 36.64 2.43
C GLY A 938 22.99 36.15 3.45
N PRO A 939 23.72 35.07 3.12
CA PRO A 939 24.90 34.62 3.88
C PRO A 939 26.10 35.55 3.69
N ASP A 940 26.03 36.44 2.69
CA ASP A 940 27.06 37.40 2.38
C ASP A 940 26.59 38.82 2.72
N ILE A 941 27.22 39.44 3.73
CA ILE A 941 26.93 40.81 4.17
C ILE A 941 27.61 41.88 3.30
N ARG A 942 28.59 41.50 2.46
CA ARG A 942 29.39 42.45 1.68
C ARG A 942 28.56 43.38 0.77
N PRO A 943 27.50 42.93 0.06
CA PRO A 943 26.67 43.81 -0.75
C PRO A 943 26.02 44.94 0.07
N TYR A 944 25.60 44.64 1.31
CA TYR A 944 25.04 45.64 2.23
C TYR A 944 26.12 46.65 2.70
N LEU A 945 27.34 46.18 2.95
CA LEU A 945 28.46 47.06 3.31
C LEU A 945 28.90 47.94 2.12
N ASP A 946 28.88 47.41 0.90
CA ASP A 946 29.20 48.15 -0.32
C ASP A 946 28.16 49.25 -0.61
N GLU A 947 26.87 49.00 -0.33
CA GLU A 947 25.80 50.00 -0.43
C GLU A 947 26.04 51.19 0.50
N ILE A 948 26.41 50.93 1.77
CA ILE A 948 26.75 51.99 2.73
C ILE A 948 27.91 52.85 2.22
N VAL A 949 28.96 52.25 1.66
CA VAL A 949 30.12 53.00 1.15
C VAL A 949 29.77 53.80 -0.12
N ALA A 950 28.93 53.23 -0.99
CA ALA A 950 28.44 53.90 -2.19
C ALA A 950 27.61 55.15 -1.86
N ASP A 951 26.75 55.09 -0.84
CA ASP A 951 25.96 56.23 -0.35
C ASP A 951 26.84 57.38 0.15
N GLY A 952 28.00 57.06 0.72
CA GLY A 952 29.01 58.05 1.14
C GLY A 952 29.83 58.65 -0.01
N GLN A 953 29.57 58.28 -1.27
CA GLN A 953 30.35 58.65 -2.46
C GLN A 953 31.83 58.27 -2.36
N TYR A 954 32.15 57.19 -1.64
CA TYR A 954 33.50 56.65 -1.56
C TYR A 954 33.74 55.57 -2.64
N PRO A 955 35.01 55.34 -3.05
CA PRO A 955 35.33 54.26 -3.98
C PRO A 955 34.88 52.90 -3.44
N ALA A 956 34.42 52.02 -4.33
CA ALA A 956 34.00 50.66 -3.99
C ALA A 956 35.09 49.90 -3.20
N ILE A 957 34.68 49.13 -2.19
CA ILE A 957 35.61 48.40 -1.34
C ILE A 957 36.27 47.29 -2.17
N GLN A 958 37.60 47.28 -2.22
CA GLN A 958 38.33 46.16 -2.78
C GLN A 958 38.48 45.07 -1.72
N TRP A 959 37.63 44.05 -1.80
CA TRP A 959 37.59 42.88 -0.90
C TRP A 959 38.77 41.90 -1.07
N THR A 960 39.91 42.35 -1.58
CA THR A 960 41.14 41.54 -1.74
C THR A 960 42.04 41.59 -0.50
N ASN A 961 41.78 42.50 0.44
CA ASN A 961 42.55 42.63 1.68
C ASN A 961 42.00 41.68 2.76
N TYR A 962 42.86 40.81 3.28
CA TYR A 962 42.55 39.84 4.33
C TYR A 962 41.88 40.48 5.57
N ASN A 963 42.29 41.69 5.97
CA ASN A 963 41.71 42.38 7.12
C ASN A 963 40.27 42.87 6.87
N LEU A 964 39.94 43.23 5.62
CA LEU A 964 38.58 43.62 5.24
C LEU A 964 37.65 42.41 5.12
N MET A 965 38.16 41.28 4.62
CA MET A 965 37.41 40.01 4.64
C MET A 965 37.07 39.58 6.07
N ARG A 966 38.06 39.58 6.96
CA ARG A 966 37.84 39.23 8.38
C ARG A 966 36.87 40.19 9.08
N TYR A 967 36.85 41.46 8.68
CA TYR A 967 35.88 42.44 9.19
C TYR A 967 34.45 42.10 8.73
N ALA A 968 34.25 41.80 7.44
CA ALA A 968 32.96 41.36 6.90
C ALA A 968 32.48 40.05 7.54
N ASP A 969 33.37 39.08 7.75
CA ASP A 969 33.04 37.81 8.41
C ASP A 969 32.60 38.02 9.87
N ARG A 970 33.27 38.91 10.62
CA ARG A 970 32.86 39.26 11.99
C ARG A 970 31.49 39.96 12.02
N ALA A 971 31.22 40.85 11.07
CA ALA A 971 29.93 41.51 10.95
C ALA A 971 28.81 40.52 10.53
N ALA A 972 29.11 39.59 9.63
CA ALA A 972 28.19 38.51 9.24
C ALA A 972 27.86 37.60 10.43
N GLY A 973 28.86 37.20 11.23
CA GLY A 973 28.64 36.40 12.43
C GLY A 973 27.73 37.07 13.45
N ILE A 974 27.85 38.39 13.66
CA ILE A 974 26.94 39.16 14.54
C ILE A 974 25.51 39.16 13.98
N VAL A 975 25.34 39.27 12.66
CA VAL A 975 24.03 39.20 12.01
C VAL A 975 23.42 37.80 12.13
N ASP A 976 24.23 36.74 12.05
CA ASP A 976 23.76 35.36 12.26
C ASP A 976 23.30 35.11 13.69
N ASP A 977 24.09 35.53 14.68
CA ASP A 977 23.70 35.45 16.09
C ASP A 977 22.40 36.25 16.36
N ALA A 978 22.24 37.40 15.72
CA ALA A 978 21.03 38.21 15.82
C ALA A 978 19.80 37.48 15.25
N ARG A 979 19.95 36.73 14.15
CA ARG A 979 18.87 35.89 13.61
C ARG A 979 18.52 34.76 14.57
N GLU A 980 19.52 34.14 15.20
CA GLU A 980 19.32 33.09 16.20
C GLU A 980 18.52 33.61 17.41
N VAL A 981 18.91 34.77 17.95
CA VAL A 981 18.18 35.42 19.06
C VAL A 981 16.73 35.74 18.67
N VAL A 982 16.49 36.29 17.47
CA VAL A 982 15.13 36.57 16.98
C VAL A 982 14.29 35.29 16.85
N ALA A 983 14.89 34.19 16.37
CA ALA A 983 14.21 32.91 16.26
C ALA A 983 13.85 32.31 17.63
N LEU A 984 14.79 32.27 18.57
CA LEU A 984 14.57 31.75 19.93
C LEU A 984 13.48 32.54 20.67
N MET A 985 13.44 33.86 20.48
CA MET A 985 12.40 34.72 21.06
C MET A 985 11.02 34.47 20.46
N ALA A 986 10.93 34.24 19.15
CA ALA A 986 9.68 33.86 18.49
C ALA A 986 9.16 32.49 18.96
N GLU A 987 10.05 31.54 19.18
CA GLU A 987 9.70 30.22 19.74
C GLU A 987 9.20 30.29 21.18
N LEU A 988 9.80 31.16 22.00
CA LEU A 988 9.35 31.40 23.37
C LEU A 988 7.96 32.06 23.41
N ALA A 989 7.69 32.99 22.49
CA ALA A 989 6.40 33.67 22.37
C ALA A 989 5.27 32.77 21.82
N ALA A 990 5.61 31.78 20.99
CA ALA A 990 4.65 30.83 20.43
C ALA A 990 4.29 29.68 21.38
N ALA A 991 4.99 29.54 22.51
CA ALA A 991 4.71 28.50 23.49
C ALA A 991 3.38 28.78 24.23
N PRO A 992 2.43 27.83 24.29
CA PRO A 992 1.16 28.03 24.96
C PRO A 992 1.36 28.35 26.44
N ASP A 993 0.67 29.38 26.94
CA ASP A 993 0.69 29.73 28.37
C ASP A 993 0.11 28.58 29.19
N GLY A 994 0.99 27.82 29.84
CA GLY A 994 0.62 26.86 30.87
C GLY A 994 -0.03 27.63 32.02
N GLY A 995 -1.36 27.51 32.15
CA GLY A 995 -2.14 28.20 33.18
C GLY A 995 -1.68 27.94 34.62
N THR A 996 -2.17 28.81 35.52
CA THR A 996 -2.11 28.88 37.01
C THR A 996 -0.93 28.24 37.76
N ALA A 997 -0.41 28.94 38.77
CA ALA A 997 0.66 28.47 39.65
C ALA A 997 0.39 27.07 40.21
N THR A 998 1.40 26.21 40.20
CA THR A 998 1.36 24.84 40.71
C THR A 998 1.20 24.80 42.24
N ASP A 999 0.31 23.93 42.74
CA ASP A 999 0.06 23.75 44.19
C ASP A 999 1.35 23.43 44.97
N GLY A 1000 1.44 23.93 46.21
CA GLY A 1000 2.63 23.77 47.08
C GLY A 1000 3.08 22.32 47.30
N HIS A 1001 2.15 21.36 47.29
CA HIS A 1001 2.47 19.93 47.42
C HIS A 1001 3.23 19.35 46.22
N HIS A 1002 3.02 19.87 45.00
CA HIS A 1002 3.83 19.47 43.84
C HIS A 1002 5.27 19.99 43.96
N HIS A 1003 5.44 21.16 44.55
CA HIS A 1003 6.72 21.83 44.70
C HIS A 1003 7.63 21.08 45.68
N GLU A 1004 7.10 20.62 46.81
CA GLU A 1004 7.86 19.85 47.80
C GLU A 1004 8.35 18.50 47.23
N LEU A 1005 7.49 17.78 46.51
CA LEU A 1005 7.85 16.50 45.90
C LEU A 1005 8.90 16.69 44.79
N THR A 1006 8.75 17.72 43.96
CA THR A 1006 9.71 18.07 42.91
C THR A 1006 11.07 18.44 43.49
N ARG A 1007 11.09 19.17 44.62
CA ARG A 1007 12.32 19.52 45.33
C ARG A 1007 13.01 18.28 45.92
N LEU A 1008 12.27 17.39 46.59
CA LEU A 1008 12.84 16.16 47.14
C LEU A 1008 13.50 15.29 46.04
N ILE A 1009 12.78 15.05 44.94
CA ILE A 1009 13.27 14.23 43.82
C ILE A 1009 14.55 14.83 43.22
N ARG A 1010 14.64 16.16 43.16
CA ARG A 1010 15.81 16.89 42.66
C ARG A 1010 16.99 16.79 43.63
N ASP A 1011 16.80 17.19 44.88
CA ASP A 1011 17.86 17.26 45.90
C ASP A 1011 18.45 15.89 46.21
N ARG A 1012 17.65 14.83 46.09
CA ARG A 1012 18.04 13.45 46.41
C ARG A 1012 18.24 12.59 45.15
N TRP A 1013 18.27 13.16 43.96
CA TRP A 1013 18.31 12.40 42.69
C TRP A 1013 19.46 11.38 42.63
N ASP A 1014 20.68 11.85 42.93
CA ASP A 1014 21.89 11.02 42.86
C ASP A 1014 21.93 9.97 43.98
N GLU A 1015 21.22 10.19 45.09
CA GLU A 1015 21.07 9.20 46.17
C GLU A 1015 20.02 8.14 45.81
N LEU A 1016 18.88 8.55 45.24
CA LEU A 1016 17.84 7.64 44.74
C LEU A 1016 18.41 6.69 43.67
N PHE A 1017 19.23 7.21 42.76
CA PHE A 1017 19.88 6.42 41.72
C PHE A 1017 20.91 5.44 42.31
N ARG A 1018 21.76 5.89 43.25
CA ARG A 1018 22.74 5.04 43.93
C ARG A 1018 22.10 3.92 44.75
N GLU A 1019 21.05 4.22 45.52
CA GLU A 1019 20.32 3.21 46.30
C GLU A 1019 19.62 2.20 45.37
N ALA A 1020 19.09 2.64 44.22
CA ALA A 1020 18.49 1.75 43.23
C ALA A 1020 19.53 0.79 42.61
N GLU A 1021 20.70 1.29 42.22
CA GLU A 1021 21.78 0.47 41.65
C GLU A 1021 22.32 -0.58 42.64
N ALA A 1022 22.29 -0.27 43.94
CA ALA A 1022 22.74 -1.18 45.01
C ALA A 1022 21.86 -2.43 45.18
N LEU A 1023 20.63 -2.44 44.64
CA LEU A 1023 19.71 -3.60 44.70
C LEU A 1023 20.11 -4.76 43.77
N GLY A 1024 21.13 -4.56 42.93
CA GLY A 1024 21.60 -5.52 41.95
C GLY A 1024 20.84 -5.46 40.62
N PRO A 1025 21.36 -6.12 39.57
CA PRO A 1025 20.99 -5.86 38.17
C PRO A 1025 19.53 -6.17 37.84
N LEU A 1026 18.90 -7.10 38.57
CA LEU A 1026 17.50 -7.47 38.38
C LEU A 1026 16.56 -6.55 39.17
N HIS A 1027 16.77 -6.40 40.48
CA HIS A 1027 15.87 -5.62 41.35
C HIS A 1027 16.01 -4.10 41.19
N ALA A 1028 17.11 -3.61 40.61
CA ALA A 1028 17.28 -2.20 40.28
C ALA A 1028 16.33 -1.70 39.17
N GLN A 1029 15.90 -2.57 38.24
CA GLN A 1029 15.20 -2.14 37.02
C GLN A 1029 13.92 -1.35 37.28
N PRO A 1030 12.99 -1.78 38.17
CA PRO A 1030 11.77 -1.03 38.45
C PRO A 1030 12.03 0.34 39.07
N ALA A 1031 13.00 0.44 39.98
CA ALA A 1031 13.41 1.70 40.60
C ALA A 1031 14.03 2.67 39.57
N LEU A 1032 14.96 2.17 38.73
CA LEU A 1032 15.57 2.97 37.65
C LEU A 1032 14.56 3.42 36.60
N ALA A 1033 13.61 2.56 36.24
CA ALA A 1033 12.53 2.87 35.32
C ALA A 1033 11.60 3.95 35.88
N LEU A 1034 11.24 3.88 37.16
CA LEU A 1034 10.46 4.92 37.83
C LEU A 1034 11.22 6.25 37.83
N LEU A 1035 12.51 6.26 38.16
CA LEU A 1035 13.34 7.46 38.05
C LEU A 1035 13.34 8.00 36.62
N HIS A 1036 13.47 7.16 35.58
CA HIS A 1036 13.37 7.63 34.19
C HIS A 1036 12.03 8.32 33.88
N ARG A 1037 10.92 7.87 34.47
CA ARG A 1037 9.60 8.51 34.33
C ARG A 1037 9.52 9.84 35.07
N LEU A 1038 10.20 9.95 36.22
CA LEU A 1038 10.29 11.16 37.03
C LEU A 1038 11.41 12.12 36.59
N ARG A 1039 12.25 11.74 35.63
CA ARG A 1039 13.36 12.54 35.09
C ARG A 1039 13.00 13.97 34.67
N PRO A 1040 11.80 14.26 34.11
CA PRO A 1040 11.41 15.63 33.83
C PRO A 1040 11.48 16.56 35.06
N LEU A 1041 11.33 16.02 36.27
CA LEU A 1041 11.36 16.75 37.53
C LEU A 1041 12.78 17.03 38.04
N ASN A 1042 13.74 16.16 37.74
CA ASN A 1042 15.16 16.37 38.10
C ASN A 1042 15.85 17.37 37.17
N ARG A 1043 15.47 17.38 35.89
CA ARG A 1043 15.98 18.33 34.91
C ARG A 1043 15.63 19.81 35.21
N ALA A 1044 15.03 20.09 36.36
CA ALA A 1044 14.52 21.37 36.78
C ALA A 1044 15.54 22.31 37.48
N GLU A 1045 16.87 22.13 37.38
CA GLU A 1045 17.80 23.22 37.76
C GLU A 1045 19.25 23.12 37.25
N GLY A 1046 19.86 24.29 37.02
CA GLY A 1046 21.27 24.52 37.33
C GLY A 1046 21.97 25.65 36.55
N ALA A 1047 21.96 26.88 37.09
CA ALA A 1047 23.20 27.59 37.39
C ALA A 1047 23.04 28.47 38.64
N ALA A 1048 24.09 28.42 39.47
CA ALA A 1048 24.29 29.12 40.73
C ALA A 1048 24.15 30.65 40.67
#